data_AF-A0A834G504-F1
#
_entry.id   AF-A0A834G504-F1
#
_cell.length_a   1.000
_cell.length_b   1.000
_cell.length_c   1.000
_cell.angle_alpha   90.00
_cell.angle_beta   90.00
_cell.angle_gamma   90.00
#
_symmetry.space_group_name_H-M   'P 1'
#
loop_
_entity.id
_entity.type
_entity.pdbx_description
1 polymer ?
#
loop_
_entity_poly.entity_id
_entity_poly.type
_entity_poly.pdbx_seq_one_letter_code
_entity_poly.pdbx_strand_id
1 'polypeptide(L)'
;MNPEKWVFNLLLSFLFFRICTSIDTLTPNQSIKDGNVLVSSGETFALGFFSPENSSRRYVGIWYNKIPEHTVIWVANRNRGIKGTSGVLSLNWDGNLVIYDNTRNSTVWQTNASAVSYLARLLDSGNLVLLQGDRGSGGGVWQSFDYPTNTVLPNMKLGLDRRTGLERFLTSWKSRDDPNTGEYSFRLELNELPQLILFKGSNRMWRMPTLLGSAKAEDMASSITQVNNCDEAYSSYTLINASNPLRIFVNELGYLKMVQWVGRWVEFYSVPGDHQCVAYGRCGAYGFCDPNNGQDFECTCLPGYEPRSTEEWNLRDTSGGCIKKRKELSMCGNREGFVKVADAKIPDTSKTHVRMNLSMHECKDECSRNCSCLAYTIAEGRVGAICITWYENLMDVKSYVRRFLDGGLDLYVRVDAVELAQRRKSRRLKQKKVVVVVTSVVLTSLLFIILVGWLVMKKRRRETNIKQDYIMLNKHGYMAPEYAIDGLFSTKSDIFSFGVIVLEIMSGKRNRKFHHADHDLNLLGHAWKLWMDGKAFELIDPVMEGSFPMSKVLRCLQIGLLCVQKSPEDRPTMSSVVVIICTSIDTLTPNQSIIDGDVLVSSGGTVALGFFRPGNSGRTYVGIWYNKISEQTFVWVANRDRPINGTFGVLSLNRDGNLVIYDNTRNFTVWHTNVSAVAYSARLLDSGNLVLCQGDGGSGGIVWQSFDHPTNTLLPNMKLGWNRRTGLERFLTSWKSTDDPSTGENSLRLELNELPQLILFKGASSRVWRLPTRLKRQRSAKAEDMAGSIFNGTVVNNLDEVYTSYTLINASNLSTMFVDELGTLKMVTWVGKWVEFYSVVRGAQCVAYGRCGAYGYCNPNNGQDFECTCLPGYEPRSAEEWNLRDASDGCIKKREELSMCKNGEGFVKVENAKIPDTSKARVWMGLSAHECKDECLRNCSCLAYTSTAEGGARAICVTWYENLMDVRRYVRRFPEDGLDLFVRVDAVELAQRRKSRRLKQRKVAVVVTSVVLASVLFIILVGWLVMKKRRRGIDIQDSDEESVELPIFDMVTLAEATNNFSDTNKIGKGGFGSVYKVIFIL
;
A
#
# COMPACT_ATOMS: atom_id res chain seq x y z
N MET A 1 41.97 -28.36 47.71
CA MET A 1 42.10 -27.34 46.63
C MET A 1 41.16 -26.19 46.97
N ASN A 2 41.60 -24.94 46.82
CA ASN A 2 41.00 -23.81 47.56
C ASN A 2 39.60 -23.39 47.07
N PRO A 3 38.67 -23.06 48.00
CA PRO A 3 37.38 -22.42 47.67
C PRO A 3 37.51 -21.08 46.94
N GLU A 4 38.62 -20.36 47.17
CA GLU A 4 38.88 -19.01 46.66
C GLU A 4 38.81 -18.92 45.12
N LYS A 5 39.21 -19.98 44.40
CA LYS A 5 39.14 -19.99 42.92
C LYS A 5 37.72 -20.02 42.37
N TRP A 6 36.75 -20.54 43.12
CA TRP A 6 35.33 -20.47 42.73
C TRP A 6 34.78 -19.05 42.92
N VAL A 7 35.11 -18.39 44.04
CA VAL A 7 34.71 -16.99 44.29
C VAL A 7 35.34 -16.06 43.24
N PHE A 8 36.61 -16.27 42.89
CA PHE A 8 37.31 -15.46 41.89
C PHE A 8 36.74 -15.62 40.47
N ASN A 9 36.38 -16.84 40.07
CA ASN A 9 35.73 -17.08 38.78
C ASN A 9 34.27 -16.58 38.73
N LEU A 10 33.54 -16.65 39.86
CA LEU A 10 32.21 -16.05 39.97
C LEU A 10 32.28 -14.53 39.84
N LEU A 11 33.25 -13.88 40.50
CA LEU A 11 33.53 -12.44 40.33
C LEU A 11 33.92 -12.10 38.89
N LEU A 12 34.72 -12.92 38.20
CA LEU A 12 35.02 -12.72 36.78
C LEU A 12 33.76 -12.81 35.89
N SER A 13 32.80 -13.69 36.21
CA SER A 13 31.53 -13.74 35.47
C SER A 13 30.69 -12.47 35.63
N PHE A 14 30.72 -11.83 36.82
CA PHE A 14 30.12 -10.52 37.04
C PHE A 14 30.89 -9.36 36.38
N LEU A 15 32.20 -9.50 36.13
CA LEU A 15 33.01 -8.50 35.43
C LEU A 15 32.83 -8.51 33.90
N PHE A 16 32.32 -9.62 33.31
CA PHE A 16 31.98 -9.68 31.89
C PHE A 16 30.53 -9.30 31.57
N PHE A 17 29.66 -9.20 32.58
CA PHE A 17 28.53 -8.29 32.47
C PHE A 17 29.06 -6.86 32.48
N ARG A 18 29.15 -6.24 31.29
CA ARG A 18 29.02 -4.78 31.23
C ARG A 18 27.64 -4.44 31.80
N ILE A 19 27.62 -3.98 33.05
CA ILE A 19 26.50 -3.23 33.62
C ILE A 19 26.46 -1.88 32.89
N CYS A 20 26.01 -1.91 31.64
CA CYS A 20 25.78 -0.73 30.83
C CYS A 20 24.39 -0.19 31.23
N THR A 21 24.27 0.35 32.44
CA THR A 21 23.16 1.23 32.77
C THR A 21 23.09 2.29 31.69
N SER A 22 21.98 2.37 30.96
CA SER A 22 21.72 3.44 30.02
C SER A 22 21.72 4.76 30.79
N ILE A 23 22.83 5.49 30.71
CA ILE A 23 22.92 6.83 31.30
C ILE A 23 22.05 7.72 30.43
N ASP A 24 20.86 8.04 30.93
CA ASP A 24 19.88 8.96 30.33
C ASP A 24 20.19 10.42 30.63
N THR A 25 21.04 10.65 31.64
CA THR A 25 21.24 11.93 32.33
C THR A 25 22.70 12.41 32.32
N LEU A 26 22.89 13.71 32.15
CA LEU A 26 24.21 14.35 32.18
C LEU A 26 24.22 15.47 33.22
N THR A 27 25.11 15.36 34.20
CA THR A 27 25.36 16.36 35.26
C THR A 27 26.62 17.20 34.95
N PRO A 28 26.88 18.33 35.62
CA PRO A 28 28.03 19.20 35.32
C PRO A 28 29.41 18.53 35.47
N ASN A 29 29.51 17.52 36.34
CA ASN A 29 30.75 16.76 36.55
C ASN A 29 30.99 15.67 35.49
N GLN A 30 30.05 15.48 34.55
CA GLN A 30 30.11 14.46 33.51
C GLN A 30 30.30 15.11 32.13
N SER A 31 30.96 14.38 31.22
CA SER A 31 31.10 14.80 29.83
C SER A 31 31.07 13.61 28.88
N ILE A 32 30.40 13.80 27.75
CA ILE A 32 30.38 12.86 26.62
C ILE A 32 31.52 13.29 25.69
N LYS A 33 32.34 12.32 25.27
CA LYS A 33 33.41 12.48 24.28
C LYS A 33 33.03 11.72 23.01
N ASP A 34 33.77 11.94 21.92
CA ASP A 34 33.64 11.10 20.72
C ASP A 34 33.78 9.60 21.08
N GLY A 35 32.94 8.75 20.48
CA GLY A 35 32.79 7.33 20.84
C GLY A 35 31.92 7.01 22.06
N ASN A 36 31.55 7.98 22.91
CA ASN A 36 30.59 7.78 24.00
C ASN A 36 29.17 8.24 23.60
N VAL A 37 28.14 7.63 24.20
CA VAL A 37 26.72 7.94 23.99
C VAL A 37 25.96 8.06 25.31
N LEU A 38 24.94 8.92 25.32
CA LEU A 38 23.87 9.02 26.30
C LEU A 38 22.65 8.30 25.72
N VAL A 39 21.93 7.47 26.48
CA VAL A 39 20.87 6.59 25.97
C VAL A 39 19.61 6.74 26.80
N SER A 40 18.44 6.91 26.16
CA SER A 40 17.16 7.11 26.86
C SER A 40 16.75 5.88 27.68
N SER A 41 15.86 6.05 28.65
CA SER A 41 15.49 5.02 29.64
C SER A 41 14.96 3.70 29.06
N GLY A 42 14.16 3.72 27.99
CA GLY A 42 13.72 2.54 27.22
C GLY A 42 14.66 2.17 26.07
N GLU A 43 15.83 2.81 26.01
CA GLU A 43 16.86 2.69 24.98
C GLU A 43 16.33 2.97 23.55
N THR A 44 15.32 3.82 23.43
CA THR A 44 14.68 4.21 22.17
C THR A 44 15.59 5.11 21.34
N PHE A 45 16.22 6.09 21.99
CA PHE A 45 17.07 7.11 21.39
C PHE A 45 18.45 7.16 22.07
N ALA A 46 19.46 7.53 21.29
CA ALA A 46 20.80 7.82 21.77
C ALA A 46 21.24 9.21 21.29
N LEU A 47 22.05 9.88 22.12
CA LEU A 47 22.69 11.17 21.88
C LEU A 47 24.21 10.98 21.96
N GLY A 48 24.94 11.45 20.96
CA GLY A 48 26.40 11.38 20.99
C GLY A 48 27.04 12.07 19.78
N PHE A 49 28.33 11.83 19.59
CA PHE A 49 29.06 12.29 18.40
C PHE A 49 28.88 11.32 17.23
N PHE A 50 28.73 11.86 16.02
CA PHE A 50 28.68 11.11 14.77
C PHE A 50 29.37 11.88 13.63
N SER A 51 29.58 11.20 12.51
CA SER A 51 29.86 11.81 11.20
C SER A 51 28.98 11.14 10.13
N PRO A 52 28.44 11.90 9.16
CA PRO A 52 27.97 11.34 7.89
C PRO A 52 29.11 10.62 7.13
N GLU A 53 28.76 9.68 6.24
CA GLU A 53 29.70 8.74 5.61
C GLU A 53 30.86 9.45 4.90
N ASN A 54 30.59 10.49 4.12
CA ASN A 54 31.61 11.23 3.36
C ASN A 54 32.14 12.49 4.09
N SER A 55 31.97 12.59 5.42
CA SER A 55 32.28 13.80 6.18
C SER A 55 33.33 13.60 7.27
N SER A 56 34.48 14.28 7.14
CA SER A 56 35.54 14.31 8.16
C SER A 56 35.22 15.22 9.37
N ARG A 57 33.99 15.78 9.43
CA ARG A 57 33.53 16.64 10.52
C ARG A 57 32.71 15.85 11.54
N ARG A 58 32.93 16.11 12.83
CA ARG A 58 32.14 15.56 13.93
C ARG A 58 30.99 16.49 14.33
N TYR A 59 29.84 15.89 14.54
CA TYR A 59 28.60 16.56 14.96
C TYR A 59 28.00 15.83 16.16
N VAL A 60 27.36 16.57 17.07
CA VAL A 60 26.51 15.99 18.11
C VAL A 60 25.09 15.88 17.57
N GLY A 61 24.49 14.70 17.70
CA GLY A 61 23.11 14.47 17.27
C GLY A 61 22.39 13.39 18.07
N ILE A 62 21.08 13.30 17.86
CA ILE A 62 20.21 12.26 18.42
C ILE A 62 19.80 11.33 17.29
N TRP A 63 19.82 10.01 17.52
CA TRP A 63 19.36 8.99 16.59
C TRP A 63 18.56 7.88 17.28
N TYR A 64 17.83 7.09 16.51
CA TYR A 64 17.18 5.88 17.01
C TYR A 64 18.22 4.82 17.38
N ASN A 65 18.32 4.48 18.66
CA ASN A 65 19.36 3.61 19.20
C ASN A 65 19.20 2.14 18.75
N LYS A 66 17.96 1.68 18.56
CA LYS A 66 17.62 0.31 18.15
C LYS A 66 17.43 0.13 16.63
N ILE A 67 17.80 1.12 15.81
CA ILE A 67 17.70 1.06 14.34
C ILE A 67 19.10 1.00 13.71
N PRO A 68 19.43 -0.04 12.91
CA PRO A 68 20.78 -0.23 12.35
C PRO A 68 21.16 0.80 11.28
N GLU A 69 20.19 1.44 10.62
CA GLU A 69 20.41 2.49 9.61
C GLU A 69 20.83 3.87 10.22
N HIS A 70 21.56 3.86 11.35
CA HIS A 70 22.08 5.00 12.14
C HIS A 70 21.29 6.32 11.95
N THR A 71 19.98 6.28 12.20
CA THR A 71 19.08 7.30 11.68
C THR A 71 19.02 8.52 12.60
N VAL A 72 19.85 9.52 12.28
CA VAL A 72 19.90 10.82 12.97
C VAL A 72 18.64 11.63 12.70
N ILE A 73 18.04 12.16 13.76
CA ILE A 73 16.79 12.94 13.76
C ILE A 73 16.99 14.40 14.19
N TRP A 74 18.08 14.69 14.91
CA TRP A 74 18.40 16.00 15.48
C TRP A 74 19.91 16.20 15.53
N VAL A 75 20.40 17.43 15.34
CA VAL A 75 21.83 17.76 15.28
C VAL A 75 22.06 19.13 15.92
N ALA A 76 22.93 19.22 16.94
CA ALA A 76 23.19 20.42 17.71
C ALA A 76 24.05 21.43 16.94
N ASN A 77 25.34 21.13 16.77
CA ASN A 77 26.32 21.99 16.09
C ASN A 77 26.23 21.87 14.55
N ARG A 78 25.02 21.76 14.00
CA ARG A 78 24.79 21.37 12.59
C ARG A 78 25.48 22.27 11.56
N ASN A 79 25.63 23.56 11.87
CA ASN A 79 26.30 24.56 11.02
C ASN A 79 27.79 24.77 11.35
N ARG A 80 28.34 24.00 12.30
CA ARG A 80 29.72 24.16 12.82
C ARG A 80 30.29 22.81 13.27
N GLY A 81 30.40 21.88 12.33
CA GLY A 81 31.02 20.57 12.56
C GLY A 81 32.51 20.66 12.92
N ILE A 82 32.91 19.94 13.96
CA ILE A 82 34.25 19.90 14.58
C ILE A 82 35.25 19.19 13.66
N LYS A 83 36.53 19.56 13.71
CA LYS A 83 37.62 18.84 13.00
C LYS A 83 38.30 17.85 13.95
N GLY A 84 38.24 16.56 13.65
CA GLY A 84 38.84 15.50 14.47
C GLY A 84 37.93 15.00 15.59
N THR A 85 38.45 14.05 16.38
CA THR A 85 37.69 13.20 17.34
C THR A 85 37.76 13.69 18.79
N SER A 86 38.01 14.97 18.98
CA SER A 86 38.33 15.61 20.27
C SER A 86 37.20 16.49 20.82
N GLY A 87 36.03 16.46 20.19
CA GLY A 87 34.83 17.13 20.67
C GLY A 87 34.42 16.63 22.06
N VAL A 88 33.99 17.57 22.91
CA VAL A 88 33.46 17.28 24.25
C VAL A 88 32.12 17.98 24.43
N LEU A 89 31.12 17.22 24.85
CA LEU A 89 29.77 17.69 25.20
C LEU A 89 29.61 17.59 26.73
N SER A 90 29.30 18.70 27.39
CA SER A 90 29.18 18.78 28.85
C SER A 90 28.21 19.86 29.29
N LEU A 91 27.54 19.66 30.42
CA LEU A 91 26.79 20.72 31.09
C LEU A 91 27.78 21.63 31.84
N ASN A 92 27.76 22.94 31.60
CA ASN A 92 28.68 23.89 32.24
C ASN A 92 28.10 24.46 33.56
N TRP A 93 28.91 25.23 34.29
CA TRP A 93 28.49 25.82 35.58
C TRP A 93 27.37 26.86 35.48
N ASP A 94 27.19 27.48 34.30
CA ASP A 94 26.05 28.37 34.01
C ASP A 94 24.76 27.58 33.72
N GLY A 95 24.81 26.25 33.75
CA GLY A 95 23.70 25.35 33.45
C GLY A 95 23.36 25.22 31.97
N ASN A 96 24.31 25.57 31.08
CA ASN A 96 24.18 25.39 29.63
C ASN A 96 24.80 24.07 29.19
N LEU A 97 24.19 23.40 28.22
CA LEU A 97 24.80 22.25 27.55
C LEU A 97 25.70 22.79 26.43
N VAL A 98 27.01 22.55 26.54
CA VAL A 98 28.05 23.17 25.71
C VAL A 98 28.84 22.10 24.95
N ILE A 99 29.19 22.41 23.70
CA ILE A 99 30.08 21.62 22.85
C ILE A 99 31.40 22.39 22.67
N TYR A 100 32.52 21.75 22.99
CA TYR A 100 33.87 22.31 22.87
C TYR A 100 34.68 21.70 21.71
N ASP A 101 35.58 22.50 21.13
CA ASP A 101 36.53 22.09 20.08
C ASP A 101 37.82 21.47 20.69
N ASN A 102 38.73 21.03 19.81
CA ASN A 102 39.96 20.26 19.99
C ASN A 102 40.92 20.71 21.12
N THR A 103 40.77 21.92 21.67
CA THR A 103 41.62 22.49 22.73
C THR A 103 40.88 22.79 24.04
N ARG A 104 39.58 22.49 24.13
CA ARG A 104 38.64 22.97 25.18
C ARG A 104 38.49 24.50 25.33
N ASN A 105 39.33 25.30 24.68
CA ASN A 105 39.34 26.76 24.81
C ASN A 105 38.36 27.51 23.89
N SER A 106 37.56 26.81 23.08
CA SER A 106 36.53 27.44 22.25
C SER A 106 35.21 26.68 22.26
N THR A 107 34.12 27.42 22.53
CA THR A 107 32.75 26.93 22.40
C THR A 107 32.37 26.84 20.92
N VAL A 108 31.89 25.67 20.52
CA VAL A 108 31.37 25.36 19.18
C VAL A 108 29.88 25.71 19.10
N TRP A 109 29.11 25.28 20.10
CA TRP A 109 27.66 25.44 20.23
C TRP A 109 27.25 25.38 21.70
N GLN A 110 26.16 26.04 22.08
CA GLN A 110 25.57 25.99 23.43
C GLN A 110 24.06 26.24 23.39
N THR A 111 23.34 25.86 24.46
CA THR A 111 21.87 25.94 24.55
C THR A 111 21.26 27.33 24.75
N ASN A 112 21.98 28.27 25.36
CA ASN A 112 21.46 29.57 25.84
C ASN A 112 20.18 29.41 26.71
N ALA A 113 20.25 28.54 27.72
CA ALA A 113 19.16 28.24 28.63
C ALA A 113 18.77 29.46 29.48
N SER A 114 17.47 29.67 29.69
CA SER A 114 16.92 30.86 30.36
C SER A 114 17.17 30.93 31.88
N ALA A 115 17.68 29.85 32.48
CA ALA A 115 18.03 29.75 33.89
C ALA A 115 19.07 28.63 34.11
N VAL A 116 19.74 28.64 35.27
CA VAL A 116 20.72 27.61 35.63
C VAL A 116 20.03 26.25 35.77
N SER A 117 20.41 25.32 34.90
CA SER A 117 19.98 23.92 34.92
C SER A 117 21.08 23.02 35.50
N TYR A 118 20.70 22.02 36.28
CA TYR A 118 21.66 21.13 36.96
C TYR A 118 21.75 19.73 36.33
N LEU A 119 20.88 19.45 35.36
CA LEU A 119 20.71 18.13 34.77
C LEU A 119 20.24 18.27 33.32
N ALA A 120 20.89 17.59 32.38
CA ALA A 120 20.31 17.28 31.07
C ALA A 120 19.75 15.84 31.09
N ARG A 121 18.64 15.57 30.42
CA ARG A 121 18.06 14.22 30.28
C ARG A 121 17.55 13.96 28.86
N LEU A 122 17.86 12.80 28.28
CA LEU A 122 17.30 12.32 27.02
C LEU A 122 16.07 11.44 27.28
N LEU A 123 14.89 11.91 26.90
CA LEU A 123 13.62 11.20 27.09
C LEU A 123 13.37 10.19 25.95
N ASP A 124 12.57 9.16 26.21
CA ASP A 124 12.16 8.16 25.19
C ASP A 124 11.24 8.72 24.09
N SER A 125 10.81 9.98 24.21
CA SER A 125 10.22 10.73 23.09
C SER A 125 11.24 11.23 22.07
N GLY A 126 12.55 11.14 22.36
CA GLY A 126 13.63 11.76 21.59
C GLY A 126 13.90 13.22 21.96
N ASN A 127 13.16 13.77 22.95
CA ASN A 127 13.38 15.12 23.44
C ASN A 127 14.51 15.14 24.48
N LEU A 128 15.51 15.99 24.27
CA LEU A 128 16.61 16.24 25.20
C LEU A 128 16.28 17.51 25.98
N VAL A 129 16.08 17.38 27.29
CA VAL A 129 15.61 18.47 28.17
C VAL A 129 16.68 18.89 29.18
N LEU A 130 16.75 20.18 29.49
CA LEU A 130 17.51 20.71 30.64
C LEU A 130 16.55 21.00 31.80
N LEU A 131 16.86 20.51 32.99
CA LEU A 131 15.98 20.51 34.15
C LEU A 131 16.56 21.30 35.32
N GLN A 132 15.68 22.02 36.02
CA GLN A 132 16.00 22.76 37.23
C GLN A 132 15.62 21.95 38.47
N GLY A 133 16.60 21.29 39.07
CA GLY A 133 16.47 20.61 40.36
C GLY A 133 16.48 19.08 40.30
N ASP A 134 17.05 18.48 41.35
CA ASP A 134 17.50 17.08 41.42
C ASP A 134 16.38 16.02 41.37
N ARG A 135 15.12 16.43 41.52
CA ARG A 135 13.93 15.54 41.54
C ARG A 135 12.98 15.73 40.36
N GLY A 136 13.34 16.53 39.36
CA GLY A 136 12.55 16.69 38.12
C GLY A 136 11.19 17.38 38.29
N SER A 137 10.93 18.02 39.44
CA SER A 137 9.70 18.76 39.73
C SER A 137 9.74 20.23 39.30
N GLY A 138 10.90 20.73 38.86
CA GLY A 138 11.04 22.02 38.20
C GLY A 138 10.79 21.90 36.69
N GLY A 139 10.17 22.92 36.10
CA GLY A 139 9.92 22.97 34.66
C GLY A 139 11.21 22.90 33.83
N GLY A 140 11.12 22.32 32.64
CA GLY A 140 12.25 22.28 31.70
C GLY A 140 12.63 23.69 31.23
N VAL A 141 13.91 24.02 31.33
CA VAL A 141 14.46 25.36 31.02
C VAL A 141 14.88 25.48 29.55
N TRP A 142 15.18 24.35 28.91
CA TRP A 142 15.49 24.23 27.49
C TRP A 142 15.12 22.82 27.02
N GLN A 143 14.76 22.65 25.74
CA GLN A 143 14.48 21.34 25.15
C GLN A 143 14.83 21.27 23.66
N SER A 144 15.28 20.10 23.16
CA SER A 144 15.61 19.95 21.73
C SER A 144 14.39 20.02 20.81
N PHE A 145 13.18 19.73 21.32
CA PHE A 145 11.92 19.86 20.59
C PHE A 145 11.56 21.31 20.22
N ASP A 146 12.16 22.30 20.88
CA ASP A 146 12.04 23.72 20.53
C ASP A 146 12.98 24.13 19.37
N TYR A 147 13.97 23.30 19.04
CA TYR A 147 14.98 23.57 18.02
C TYR A 147 15.13 22.41 17.01
N PRO A 148 14.06 22.06 16.27
CA PRO A 148 14.10 20.99 15.26
C PRO A 148 15.18 21.20 14.19
N THR A 149 15.64 20.09 13.57
CA THR A 149 16.48 20.15 12.37
C THR A 149 15.67 19.83 11.12
N ASN A 150 15.80 18.64 10.52
CA ASN A 150 15.08 18.23 9.32
C ASN A 150 13.89 17.31 9.60
N THR A 151 13.75 16.79 10.82
CA THR A 151 12.78 15.75 11.21
C THR A 151 11.84 16.25 12.29
N VAL A 152 10.56 15.88 12.21
CA VAL A 152 9.56 16.04 13.29
C VAL A 152 9.10 14.69 13.81
N LEU A 153 9.11 14.54 15.14
CA LEU A 153 8.69 13.34 15.89
C LEU A 153 7.24 13.44 16.40
N PRO A 154 6.63 12.33 16.86
CA PRO A 154 5.33 12.37 17.53
C PRO A 154 5.34 13.34 18.72
N ASN A 155 4.23 14.06 18.91
CA ASN A 155 4.01 15.12 19.91
C ASN A 155 4.88 16.38 19.77
N MET A 156 5.87 16.40 18.88
CA MET A 156 6.71 17.57 18.60
C MET A 156 5.88 18.66 17.89
N LYS A 157 6.04 19.92 18.31
CA LYS A 157 5.24 21.06 17.82
C LYS A 157 5.96 21.80 16.70
N LEU A 158 5.29 22.02 15.57
CA LEU A 158 5.73 22.94 14.50
C LEU A 158 4.82 24.17 14.47
N GLY A 159 5.38 25.36 14.61
CA GLY A 159 4.65 26.63 14.76
C GLY A 159 5.17 27.51 15.90
N LEU A 160 4.43 28.56 16.22
CA LEU A 160 4.82 29.65 17.11
C LEU A 160 4.28 29.44 18.54
N ASP A 161 5.17 29.54 19.52
CA ASP A 161 4.79 29.93 20.89
C ASP A 161 4.64 31.46 20.91
N ARG A 162 3.42 31.96 21.12
CA ARG A 162 3.10 33.40 21.09
C ARG A 162 3.59 34.13 22.35
N ARG A 163 3.80 33.40 23.44
CA ARG A 163 4.25 33.92 24.74
C ARG A 163 5.78 34.10 24.78
N THR A 164 6.54 33.28 24.05
CA THR A 164 8.01 33.41 23.94
C THR A 164 8.50 33.96 22.60
N GLY A 165 7.65 33.97 21.56
CA GLY A 165 8.03 34.36 20.19
C GLY A 165 8.80 33.28 19.41
N LEU A 166 8.93 32.07 19.95
CA LEU A 166 9.70 30.98 19.34
C LEU A 166 8.93 30.30 18.19
N GLU A 167 9.41 30.47 16.95
CA GLU A 167 8.95 29.72 15.76
C GLU A 167 9.70 28.39 15.62
N ARG A 168 8.96 27.27 15.63
CA ARG A 168 9.50 25.90 15.43
C ARG A 168 9.20 25.43 14.01
N PHE A 169 10.21 25.23 13.18
CA PHE A 169 10.05 24.79 11.79
C PHE A 169 11.20 23.90 11.32
N LEU A 170 10.94 23.02 10.34
CA LEU A 170 11.99 22.14 9.81
C LEU A 170 12.84 22.86 8.77
N THR A 171 14.12 22.50 8.70
CA THR A 171 15.06 22.88 7.65
C THR A 171 15.85 21.65 7.18
N SER A 172 15.90 21.41 5.87
CA SER A 172 16.60 20.26 5.30
C SER A 172 18.09 20.26 5.67
N TRP A 173 18.75 19.12 5.50
CA TRP A 173 20.20 19.09 5.38
C TRP A 173 20.62 19.72 4.05
N LYS A 174 21.88 20.13 3.93
CA LYS A 174 22.43 20.75 2.71
C LYS A 174 22.80 19.69 1.67
N SER A 175 23.22 18.52 2.10
CA SER A 175 23.31 17.31 1.30
C SER A 175 23.09 16.09 2.20
N ARG A 176 23.11 14.89 1.62
CA ARG A 176 23.04 13.62 2.39
C ARG A 176 24.19 13.48 3.41
N ASP A 177 25.34 14.07 3.10
CA ASP A 177 26.57 14.03 3.90
C ASP A 177 26.89 15.34 4.64
N ASP A 178 26.07 16.39 4.46
CA ASP A 178 26.27 17.69 5.10
C ASP A 178 25.02 18.15 5.87
N PRO A 179 25.01 18.00 7.22
CA PRO A 179 23.89 18.40 8.06
C PRO A 179 23.77 19.92 8.26
N ASN A 180 24.64 20.75 7.65
CA ASN A 180 24.43 22.20 7.54
C ASN A 180 22.98 22.52 7.09
N THR A 181 22.47 23.70 7.43
CA THR A 181 21.14 24.18 7.00
C THR A 181 21.07 24.23 5.47
N GLY A 182 20.15 23.46 4.88
CA GLY A 182 19.86 23.47 3.45
C GLY A 182 18.79 24.48 3.03
N GLU A 183 18.46 24.50 1.73
CA GLU A 183 17.58 25.50 1.12
C GLU A 183 16.08 25.30 1.42
N TYR A 184 15.67 24.10 1.83
CA TYR A 184 14.26 23.76 2.00
C TYR A 184 13.82 23.89 3.47
N SER A 185 12.64 24.45 3.69
CA SER A 185 12.05 24.54 5.04
C SER A 185 10.56 24.24 5.07
N PHE A 186 10.08 23.60 6.13
CA PHE A 186 8.67 23.25 6.32
C PHE A 186 8.14 23.96 7.57
N ARG A 187 7.26 24.94 7.35
CA ARG A 187 6.84 25.94 8.36
C ARG A 187 5.32 26.02 8.46
N LEU A 188 4.83 26.55 9.59
CA LEU A 188 3.43 26.89 9.78
C LEU A 188 3.23 28.39 9.58
N GLU A 189 2.65 28.78 8.45
CA GLU A 189 2.31 30.18 8.20
C GLU A 189 1.05 30.58 8.97
N LEU A 190 1.12 31.66 9.75
CA LEU A 190 0.08 32.08 10.68
C LEU A 190 -0.83 33.15 10.10
N ASN A 191 -2.03 32.73 9.69
CA ASN A 191 -3.11 33.59 9.21
C ASN A 191 -4.38 33.25 10.01
N GLU A 192 -5.55 33.81 9.64
CA GLU A 192 -6.84 33.46 10.29
C GLU A 192 -7.11 31.94 10.27
N LEU A 193 -6.64 31.25 9.21
CA LEU A 193 -6.43 29.81 9.18
C LEU A 193 -4.94 29.51 8.91
N PRO A 194 -4.19 28.94 9.88
CA PRO A 194 -2.78 28.64 9.69
C PRO A 194 -2.55 27.48 8.71
N GLN A 195 -1.47 27.53 7.93
CA GLN A 195 -1.19 26.54 6.87
C GLN A 195 0.25 26.01 6.95
N LEU A 196 0.40 24.68 6.91
CA LEU A 196 1.71 24.05 6.77
C LEU A 196 2.17 24.10 5.31
N ILE A 197 3.32 24.74 5.08
CA ILE A 197 3.87 25.00 3.75
C ILE A 197 5.34 24.57 3.72
N LEU A 198 5.70 23.84 2.64
CA LEU A 198 7.05 23.50 2.26
C LEU A 198 7.58 24.57 1.32
N PHE A 199 8.73 25.15 1.65
CA PHE A 199 9.38 26.24 0.93
C PHE A 199 10.75 25.79 0.38
N LYS A 200 11.18 26.41 -0.72
CA LYS A 200 12.57 26.49 -1.17
C LYS A 200 13.00 27.96 -1.12
N GLY A 201 13.87 28.33 -0.17
CA GLY A 201 14.09 29.73 0.16
C GLY A 201 12.77 30.41 0.55
N SER A 202 12.36 31.44 -0.20
CA SER A 202 11.05 32.12 -0.08
C SER A 202 9.93 31.51 -0.93
N ASN A 203 10.24 30.60 -1.88
CA ASN A 203 9.25 30.07 -2.83
C ASN A 203 8.42 28.95 -2.21
N ARG A 204 7.09 29.06 -2.26
CA ARG A 204 6.15 28.00 -1.82
C ARG A 204 6.20 26.83 -2.81
N MET A 205 6.68 25.66 -2.36
CA MET A 205 6.80 24.43 -3.16
C MET A 205 5.57 23.52 -3.05
N TRP A 206 5.02 23.39 -1.83
CA TRP A 206 3.84 22.57 -1.55
C TRP A 206 3.10 23.12 -0.32
N ARG A 207 1.76 23.08 -0.34
CA ARG A 207 0.90 23.47 0.78
C ARG A 207 0.05 22.28 1.22
N MET A 208 0.03 21.98 2.51
CA MET A 208 -0.80 20.93 3.09
C MET A 208 -2.31 21.28 2.94
N PRO A 209 -3.21 20.30 2.74
CA PRO A 209 -4.66 20.56 2.84
C PRO A 209 -5.03 21.11 4.23
N THR A 210 -5.90 22.13 4.27
CA THR A 210 -6.33 22.76 5.52
C THR A 210 -7.22 21.82 6.33
N LEU A 211 -6.78 21.41 7.52
CA LEU A 211 -7.51 20.48 8.39
C LEU A 211 -8.57 21.23 9.22
N LEU A 212 -9.76 21.40 8.64
CA LEU A 212 -10.90 22.07 9.28
C LEU A 212 -11.62 21.11 10.24
N GLY A 213 -11.02 20.89 11.40
CA GLY A 213 -11.52 20.00 12.46
C GLY A 213 -10.54 18.86 12.76
N SER A 214 -10.91 17.97 13.69
CA SER A 214 -10.11 16.78 13.98
C SER A 214 -10.39 15.70 12.94
N ALA A 215 -9.69 15.77 11.81
CA ALA A 215 -9.64 14.70 10.83
C ALA A 215 -9.01 13.46 11.46
N LYS A 216 -9.85 12.50 11.89
CA LYS A 216 -9.42 11.11 12.01
C LYS A 216 -9.22 10.60 10.59
N ALA A 217 -8.00 10.68 10.08
CA ALA A 217 -7.63 10.00 8.85
C ALA A 217 -7.76 8.49 9.10
N GLU A 218 -8.89 7.90 8.66
CA GLU A 218 -9.27 6.52 8.99
C GLU A 218 -8.24 5.49 8.47
N ASP A 219 -7.49 5.86 7.42
CA ASP A 219 -6.41 5.08 6.82
C ASP A 219 -5.03 5.26 7.52
N MET A 220 -4.93 6.05 8.60
CA MET A 220 -3.65 6.50 9.17
C MET A 220 -3.44 6.05 10.64
N ALA A 221 -2.27 5.47 10.94
CA ALA A 221 -1.88 5.08 12.30
C ALA A 221 -1.51 6.29 13.22
N SER A 222 -1.88 7.52 12.83
CA SER A 222 -1.57 8.75 13.54
C SER A 222 -2.64 9.82 13.35
N SER A 223 -2.97 10.56 14.42
CA SER A 223 -3.88 11.72 14.37
C SER A 223 -3.07 13.00 14.33
N ILE A 224 -3.37 13.88 13.37
CA ILE A 224 -2.78 15.22 13.27
C ILE A 224 -3.63 16.20 14.08
N THR A 225 -2.97 17.02 14.89
CA THR A 225 -3.59 18.05 15.74
C THR A 225 -3.09 19.40 15.28
N GLN A 226 -4.00 20.37 15.17
CA GLN A 226 -3.68 21.76 14.88
C GLN A 226 -4.36 22.65 15.91
N VAL A 227 -3.59 23.55 16.52
CA VAL A 227 -4.01 24.47 17.58
C VAL A 227 -3.69 25.89 17.14
N ASN A 228 -4.59 26.82 17.41
CA ASN A 228 -4.39 28.25 17.24
C ASN A 228 -5.17 28.98 18.35
N ASN A 229 -4.51 29.32 19.44
CA ASN A 229 -5.09 30.05 20.58
C ASN A 229 -4.21 31.28 20.91
N CYS A 230 -4.46 31.92 22.06
CA CYS A 230 -3.72 33.12 22.48
C CYS A 230 -2.27 32.83 22.90
N ASP A 231 -1.96 31.62 23.37
CA ASP A 231 -0.66 31.23 23.92
C ASP A 231 0.26 30.62 22.86
N GLU A 232 -0.31 29.81 21.96
CA GLU A 232 0.43 29.09 20.92
C GLU A 232 -0.41 28.79 19.66
N ALA A 233 0.28 28.72 18.53
CA ALA A 233 -0.27 28.33 17.24
C ALA A 233 0.66 27.31 16.58
N TYR A 234 0.28 26.03 16.61
CA TYR A 234 1.13 24.92 16.16
C TYR A 234 0.34 23.79 15.50
N SER A 235 1.06 22.94 14.77
CA SER A 235 0.60 21.61 14.39
C SER A 235 1.55 20.54 14.95
N SER A 236 1.01 19.41 15.35
CA SER A 236 1.75 18.22 15.76
C SER A 236 1.02 16.96 15.26
N TYR A 237 1.67 15.80 15.35
CA TYR A 237 1.01 14.51 15.11
C TYR A 237 1.23 13.58 16.29
N THR A 238 0.26 12.70 16.51
CA THR A 238 0.20 11.72 17.61
C THR A 238 0.06 10.33 17.01
N LEU A 239 0.69 9.31 17.57
CA LEU A 239 0.50 7.92 17.12
C LEU A 239 -0.76 7.34 17.76
N ILE A 240 -1.65 6.77 16.93
CA ILE A 240 -2.87 6.07 17.38
C ILE A 240 -2.51 4.65 17.83
N ASN A 241 -1.57 4.00 17.14
CA ASN A 241 -1.01 2.69 17.51
C ASN A 241 0.51 2.77 17.57
N ALA A 242 1.10 2.73 18.77
CA ALA A 242 2.51 2.99 19.01
C ALA A 242 3.49 1.84 18.67
N SER A 243 3.11 0.89 17.80
CA SER A 243 3.90 -0.34 17.56
C SER A 243 5.21 -0.14 16.79
N ASN A 244 5.26 0.81 15.85
CA ASN A 244 6.40 1.01 14.94
C ASN A 244 6.78 2.50 14.89
N PRO A 245 8.09 2.86 14.96
CA PRO A 245 8.55 4.23 14.78
C PRO A 245 8.05 4.88 13.48
N LEU A 246 7.54 6.10 13.59
CA LEU A 246 7.08 6.94 12.48
C LEU A 246 7.81 8.28 12.56
N ARG A 247 8.31 8.77 11.42
CA ARG A 247 8.89 10.12 11.31
C ARG A 247 8.48 10.81 10.02
N ILE A 248 8.33 12.13 10.10
CA ILE A 248 8.19 13.04 8.95
C ILE A 248 9.48 13.84 8.87
N PHE A 249 10.09 13.96 7.68
CA PHE A 249 11.32 14.73 7.51
C PHE A 249 11.41 15.40 6.13
N VAL A 250 12.15 16.50 6.04
CA VAL A 250 12.49 17.17 4.76
C VAL A 250 13.91 16.73 4.36
N ASN A 251 14.06 16.05 3.22
CA ASN A 251 15.38 15.68 2.71
C ASN A 251 16.05 16.82 1.94
N GLU A 252 17.35 16.64 1.68
CA GLU A 252 18.21 17.54 0.90
C GLU A 252 17.70 17.84 -0.53
N LEU A 253 16.91 16.95 -1.13
CA LEU A 253 16.30 17.14 -2.44
C LEU A 253 14.96 17.93 -2.40
N GLY A 254 14.51 18.34 -1.22
CA GLY A 254 13.27 19.12 -1.05
C GLY A 254 11.98 18.31 -0.99
N TYR A 255 12.07 17.01 -0.67
CA TYR A 255 10.90 16.16 -0.43
C TYR A 255 10.61 16.11 1.07
N LEU A 256 9.40 16.48 1.46
CA LEU A 256 8.80 16.11 2.74
C LEU A 256 8.35 14.64 2.63
N LYS A 257 9.07 13.75 3.30
CA LYS A 257 8.85 12.30 3.31
C LYS A 257 8.28 11.85 4.65
N MET A 258 7.30 10.94 4.59
CA MET A 258 6.76 10.26 5.75
C MET A 258 7.11 8.77 5.64
N VAL A 259 7.87 8.28 6.62
CA VAL A 259 8.45 6.94 6.62
C VAL A 259 8.17 6.23 7.94
N GLN A 260 7.77 4.97 7.85
CA GLN A 260 7.57 4.09 9.01
C GLN A 260 8.67 3.03 9.05
N TRP A 261 9.15 2.70 10.24
CA TRP A 261 10.13 1.63 10.43
C TRP A 261 9.44 0.26 10.40
N VAL A 262 9.82 -0.57 9.42
CA VAL A 262 9.29 -1.93 9.22
C VAL A 262 10.46 -2.86 8.85
N GLY A 263 11.46 -2.95 9.74
CA GLY A 263 12.75 -3.62 9.48
C GLY A 263 13.69 -2.86 8.54
N ARG A 264 13.16 -1.89 7.81
CA ARG A 264 13.83 -0.80 7.09
C ARG A 264 12.92 0.44 7.13
N TRP A 265 13.41 1.63 6.75
CA TRP A 265 12.51 2.77 6.52
C TRP A 265 11.66 2.57 5.27
N VAL A 266 10.36 2.34 5.44
CA VAL A 266 9.39 2.23 4.33
C VAL A 266 8.71 3.58 4.13
N GLU A 267 8.86 4.13 2.93
CA GLU A 267 8.13 5.31 2.48
C GLU A 267 6.71 4.94 2.07
N PHE A 268 5.74 5.68 2.61
CA PHE A 268 4.32 5.56 2.24
C PHE A 268 3.71 6.89 1.76
N TYR A 269 4.40 8.01 2.00
CA TYR A 269 4.01 9.33 1.48
C TYR A 269 5.22 10.22 1.23
N SER A 270 5.23 10.93 0.11
CA SER A 270 6.23 11.95 -0.21
C SER A 270 5.60 13.08 -1.01
N VAL A 271 5.97 14.32 -0.69
CA VAL A 271 5.62 15.54 -1.44
C VAL A 271 6.85 16.44 -1.60
N PRO A 272 7.16 16.98 -2.81
CA PRO A 272 6.50 16.72 -4.09
C PRO A 272 6.50 15.25 -4.52
N GLY A 273 5.75 14.90 -5.56
CA GLY A 273 5.68 13.53 -6.08
C GLY A 273 5.09 13.51 -7.48
N ASP A 274 5.28 12.40 -8.19
CA ASP A 274 5.27 12.30 -9.67
C ASP A 274 3.91 12.47 -10.37
N HIS A 275 2.94 13.12 -9.74
CA HIS A 275 1.63 13.40 -10.32
C HIS A 275 1.42 14.89 -10.55
N GLN A 276 0.84 15.21 -11.72
CA GLN A 276 0.85 16.54 -12.34
C GLN A 276 0.24 17.68 -11.51
N CYS A 277 -0.49 17.39 -10.41
CA CYS A 277 -1.12 18.39 -9.55
C CYS A 277 -0.53 18.48 -8.12
N VAL A 278 0.72 18.07 -7.86
CA VAL A 278 1.30 18.18 -6.50
C VAL A 278 1.81 19.59 -6.18
N ALA A 279 2.58 20.20 -7.07
CA ALA A 279 3.26 21.47 -6.83
C ALA A 279 2.27 22.60 -6.46
N TYR A 280 2.66 23.44 -5.51
CA TYR A 280 1.87 24.59 -5.07
C TYR A 280 1.56 25.50 -6.27
N GLY A 281 0.27 25.79 -6.48
CA GLY A 281 -0.15 26.74 -7.49
C GLY A 281 0.14 26.31 -8.95
N ARG A 282 0.27 25.00 -9.23
CA ARG A 282 0.62 24.43 -10.55
C ARG A 282 -0.11 25.05 -11.75
N CYS A 283 -1.33 25.55 -11.60
CA CYS A 283 -2.13 26.15 -12.68
C CYS A 283 -2.24 27.69 -12.61
N GLY A 284 -1.38 28.34 -11.84
CA GLY A 284 -1.39 29.79 -11.65
C GLY A 284 -2.59 30.32 -10.86
N ALA A 285 -2.75 31.64 -10.89
CA ALA A 285 -3.87 32.33 -10.24
C ALA A 285 -5.21 32.03 -10.93
N TYR A 286 -6.25 31.73 -10.15
CA TYR A 286 -7.58 31.35 -10.62
C TYR A 286 -7.61 30.08 -11.51
N GLY A 287 -6.53 29.29 -11.49
CA GLY A 287 -6.48 27.97 -12.09
C GLY A 287 -7.06 26.88 -11.18
N PHE A 288 -7.36 25.74 -11.79
CA PHE A 288 -7.86 24.52 -11.18
C PHE A 288 -7.18 23.31 -11.82
N CYS A 289 -6.40 22.57 -11.03
CA CYS A 289 -5.68 21.38 -11.48
C CYS A 289 -6.55 20.12 -11.29
N ASP A 290 -6.77 19.33 -12.34
CA ASP A 290 -7.39 18.01 -12.24
C ASP A 290 -6.46 16.92 -12.83
N PRO A 291 -5.85 16.05 -12.00
CA PRO A 291 -4.93 15.03 -12.48
C PRO A 291 -5.65 13.93 -13.29
N ASN A 292 -6.98 13.85 -13.26
CA ASN A 292 -7.74 12.94 -14.13
C ASN A 292 -7.84 13.47 -15.58
N ASN A 293 -7.52 14.75 -15.82
CA ASN A 293 -7.52 15.39 -17.14
C ASN A 293 -6.16 15.33 -17.84
N GLY A 294 -5.17 14.65 -17.24
CA GLY A 294 -3.75 14.63 -17.65
C GLY A 294 -3.41 13.97 -18.99
N GLN A 295 -4.40 13.53 -19.77
CA GLN A 295 -4.20 13.13 -21.17
C GLN A 295 -4.17 14.34 -22.12
N ASP A 296 -4.97 15.38 -21.85
CA ASP A 296 -5.03 16.60 -22.66
C ASP A 296 -4.18 17.72 -22.05
N PHE A 297 -4.53 18.13 -20.82
CA PHE A 297 -3.77 19.06 -19.96
C PHE A 297 -4.41 19.04 -18.56
N GLU A 298 -3.61 18.98 -17.49
CA GLU A 298 -4.12 18.94 -16.12
C GLU A 298 -4.75 20.26 -15.65
N CYS A 299 -4.43 21.39 -16.31
CA CYS A 299 -4.84 22.72 -15.86
C CYS A 299 -6.02 23.30 -16.63
N THR A 300 -6.99 23.81 -15.87
CA THR A 300 -8.18 24.52 -16.38
C THR A 300 -8.42 25.81 -15.58
N CYS A 301 -9.15 26.78 -16.13
CA CYS A 301 -9.52 27.99 -15.38
C CYS A 301 -10.80 27.79 -14.56
N LEU A 302 -10.87 28.43 -13.39
CA LEU A 302 -12.06 28.44 -12.53
C LEU A 302 -13.29 29.04 -13.25
N PRO A 303 -14.53 28.74 -12.78
CA PRO A 303 -15.74 29.33 -13.34
C PRO A 303 -15.67 30.86 -13.43
N GLY A 304 -15.95 31.42 -14.61
CA GLY A 304 -15.85 32.88 -14.86
C GLY A 304 -14.47 33.37 -15.30
N TYR A 305 -13.47 32.50 -15.42
CA TYR A 305 -12.10 32.83 -15.81
C TYR A 305 -11.66 32.09 -17.09
N GLU A 306 -10.66 32.65 -17.77
CA GLU A 306 -9.97 32.11 -18.96
C GLU A 306 -8.46 32.45 -18.89
N PRO A 307 -7.57 31.80 -19.65
CA PRO A 307 -6.13 32.04 -19.55
C PRO A 307 -5.75 33.51 -19.81
N ARG A 308 -4.67 34.00 -19.16
CA ARG A 308 -4.15 35.36 -19.40
C ARG A 308 -3.61 35.52 -20.82
N SER A 309 -2.78 34.57 -21.23
CA SER A 309 -2.34 34.36 -22.60
C SER A 309 -2.81 32.97 -23.02
N THR A 310 -3.40 32.88 -24.21
CA THR A 310 -3.79 31.58 -24.78
C THR A 310 -2.58 30.84 -25.35
N GLU A 311 -1.54 31.58 -25.75
CA GLU A 311 -0.29 31.03 -26.30
C GLU A 311 0.52 30.33 -25.20
N GLU A 312 0.79 31.01 -24.07
CA GLU A 312 1.42 30.41 -22.88
C GLU A 312 0.69 29.14 -22.44
N TRP A 313 -0.65 29.23 -22.32
CA TRP A 313 -1.49 28.14 -21.83
C TRP A 313 -1.53 26.94 -22.78
N ASN A 314 -1.43 27.16 -24.09
CA ASN A 314 -1.31 26.09 -25.09
C ASN A 314 0.08 25.43 -25.04
N LEU A 315 1.14 26.18 -24.72
CA LEU A 315 2.48 25.66 -24.42
C LEU A 315 2.59 24.99 -23.04
N ARG A 316 1.47 24.89 -22.31
CA ARG A 316 1.35 24.39 -20.93
C ARG A 316 2.10 25.22 -19.87
N ASP A 317 2.48 26.46 -20.20
CA ASP A 317 2.82 27.45 -19.19
C ASP A 317 1.55 28.04 -18.59
N THR A 318 1.51 28.12 -17.27
CA THR A 318 0.40 28.70 -16.50
C THR A 318 0.88 29.85 -15.61
N SER A 319 2.09 30.36 -15.83
CA SER A 319 2.68 31.46 -15.05
C SER A 319 1.80 32.72 -15.05
N GLY A 320 1.25 33.09 -16.21
CA GLY A 320 0.24 34.15 -16.34
C GLY A 320 -1.09 33.87 -15.63
N GLY A 321 -1.38 32.60 -15.33
CA GLY A 321 -2.64 32.15 -14.72
C GLY A 321 -3.87 32.49 -15.57
N CYS A 322 -5.01 32.60 -14.91
CA CYS A 322 -6.28 32.96 -15.53
C CYS A 322 -6.73 34.38 -15.12
N ILE A 323 -7.50 35.02 -16.01
CA ILE A 323 -8.13 36.33 -15.85
C ILE A 323 -9.65 36.21 -15.98
N LYS A 324 -10.42 37.20 -15.50
CA LYS A 324 -11.88 37.24 -15.69
C LYS A 324 -12.19 37.43 -17.17
N LYS A 325 -13.09 36.62 -17.72
CA LYS A 325 -13.48 36.64 -19.16
C LYS A 325 -14.09 37.95 -19.67
N ARG A 326 -14.46 38.83 -18.75
CA ARG A 326 -15.28 40.03 -19.00
C ARG A 326 -14.84 41.14 -18.05
N LYS A 327 -13.68 41.74 -18.31
CA LYS A 327 -13.06 42.78 -17.44
C LYS A 327 -14.00 43.97 -17.16
N GLU A 328 -14.93 44.26 -18.07
CA GLU A 328 -15.86 45.40 -18.00
C GLU A 328 -17.13 45.14 -17.14
N LEU A 329 -17.43 43.89 -16.78
CA LEU A 329 -18.64 43.55 -16.04
C LEU A 329 -18.38 43.51 -14.53
N SER A 330 -18.96 44.46 -13.80
CA SER A 330 -18.99 44.42 -12.33
C SER A 330 -19.61 43.10 -11.86
N MET A 331 -18.88 42.35 -11.03
CA MET A 331 -19.39 41.14 -10.38
C MET A 331 -20.22 41.45 -9.13
N CYS A 332 -20.55 42.73 -8.90
CA CYS A 332 -21.35 43.19 -7.76
C CYS A 332 -22.61 43.93 -8.22
N GLY A 333 -23.75 43.60 -7.62
CA GLY A 333 -25.04 44.29 -7.80
C GLY A 333 -25.75 44.04 -9.14
N ASN A 334 -25.26 43.11 -9.96
CA ASN A 334 -25.62 42.94 -11.37
C ASN A 334 -26.08 41.52 -11.72
N ARG A 335 -26.85 40.88 -10.83
CA ARG A 335 -27.39 39.50 -11.00
C ARG A 335 -26.30 38.43 -11.09
N GLU A 336 -25.15 38.69 -10.47
CA GLU A 336 -24.08 37.72 -10.25
C GLU A 336 -24.57 36.48 -9.49
N GLY A 337 -23.68 35.51 -9.31
CA GLY A 337 -23.92 34.41 -8.40
C GLY A 337 -22.70 33.52 -8.25
N PHE A 338 -22.89 32.37 -7.62
CA PHE A 338 -21.79 31.46 -7.30
C PHE A 338 -21.93 30.14 -8.06
N VAL A 339 -20.79 29.60 -8.48
CA VAL A 339 -20.68 28.27 -9.11
C VAL A 339 -19.91 27.37 -8.15
N LYS A 340 -20.57 26.29 -7.70
CA LYS A 340 -19.94 25.21 -6.94
C LYS A 340 -18.89 24.50 -7.80
N VAL A 341 -17.66 24.48 -7.29
CA VAL A 341 -16.60 23.53 -7.63
C VAL A 341 -16.62 22.51 -6.48
N ALA A 342 -17.03 21.28 -6.78
CA ALA A 342 -17.16 20.21 -5.79
C ALA A 342 -15.81 19.58 -5.47
N ASP A 343 -15.68 19.00 -4.28
CA ASP A 343 -14.55 18.14 -3.89
C ASP A 343 -13.18 18.78 -4.18
N ALA A 344 -13.01 20.06 -3.83
CA ALA A 344 -11.80 20.82 -4.11
C ALA A 344 -10.87 20.89 -2.90
N LYS A 345 -9.54 20.91 -3.15
CA LYS A 345 -8.61 21.58 -2.24
C LYS A 345 -8.95 23.07 -2.26
N ILE A 346 -9.39 23.63 -1.14
CA ILE A 346 -9.71 25.06 -1.04
C ILE A 346 -8.48 25.92 -1.38
N PRO A 347 -8.65 27.15 -1.89
CA PRO A 347 -7.53 28.01 -2.23
C PRO A 347 -6.63 28.32 -1.02
N ASP A 348 -5.48 28.93 -1.28
CA ASP A 348 -4.59 29.46 -0.25
C ASP A 348 -5.35 30.36 0.76
N THR A 349 -5.09 30.22 2.06
CA THR A 349 -5.81 30.96 3.13
C THR A 349 -4.92 31.99 3.82
N SER A 350 -3.83 32.41 3.19
CA SER A 350 -3.02 33.53 3.68
C SER A 350 -3.74 34.87 3.68
N LYS A 351 -4.81 35.02 2.87
CA LYS A 351 -5.62 36.23 2.76
C LYS A 351 -7.11 35.93 2.66
N THR A 352 -7.66 35.39 3.74
CA THR A 352 -9.09 35.05 3.90
C THR A 352 -9.65 35.58 5.21
N HIS A 353 -10.92 35.99 5.21
CA HIS A 353 -11.66 36.24 6.43
C HIS A 353 -12.51 35.03 6.83
N VAL A 354 -12.48 34.70 8.11
CA VAL A 354 -13.03 33.48 8.71
C VAL A 354 -14.03 33.87 9.78
N ARG A 355 -15.27 33.37 9.69
CA ARG A 355 -16.28 33.53 10.75
C ARG A 355 -16.80 32.18 11.22
N MET A 356 -16.94 32.04 12.53
CA MET A 356 -17.59 30.89 13.15
C MET A 356 -19.09 31.15 13.33
N ASN A 357 -19.87 30.08 13.33
CA ASN A 357 -21.31 30.04 13.61
C ASN A 357 -22.21 30.76 12.59
N LEU A 358 -21.81 30.77 11.31
CA LEU A 358 -22.67 31.19 10.19
C LEU A 358 -23.20 29.98 9.43
N SER A 359 -24.48 29.99 9.05
CA SER A 359 -25.04 29.02 8.12
C SER A 359 -24.54 29.21 6.68
N MET A 360 -24.78 28.21 5.83
CA MET A 360 -24.52 28.29 4.38
C MET A 360 -25.21 29.50 3.72
N HIS A 361 -26.36 29.95 4.22
CA HIS A 361 -27.05 31.11 3.66
C HIS A 361 -26.38 32.42 4.10
N GLU A 362 -26.02 32.55 5.37
CA GLU A 362 -25.38 33.76 5.92
C GLU A 362 -23.96 33.93 5.37
N CYS A 363 -23.18 32.85 5.28
CA CYS A 363 -21.85 32.86 4.67
C CYS A 363 -21.90 33.30 3.19
N LYS A 364 -22.87 32.79 2.43
CA LYS A 364 -23.15 33.23 1.06
C LYS A 364 -23.53 34.70 1.00
N ASP A 365 -24.39 35.17 1.92
CA ASP A 365 -24.89 36.54 1.91
C ASP A 365 -23.83 37.56 2.34
N GLU A 366 -22.93 37.21 3.26
CA GLU A 366 -21.75 38.02 3.58
C GLU A 366 -20.86 38.20 2.34
N CYS A 367 -20.49 37.11 1.68
CA CYS A 367 -19.72 37.17 0.44
C CYS A 367 -20.50 37.87 -0.70
N SER A 368 -21.83 37.81 -0.71
CA SER A 368 -22.65 38.54 -1.70
C SER A 368 -22.61 40.05 -1.46
N ARG A 369 -22.76 40.49 -0.20
CA ARG A 369 -22.78 41.90 0.22
C ARG A 369 -21.44 42.60 -0.03
N ASN A 370 -20.33 41.93 0.21
CA ASN A 370 -19.01 42.50 -0.06
C ASN A 370 -18.64 42.29 -1.54
N CYS A 371 -18.59 43.38 -2.32
CA CYS A 371 -18.24 43.34 -3.75
C CYS A 371 -16.87 42.76 -4.06
N SER A 372 -15.92 42.81 -3.11
CA SER A 372 -14.57 42.27 -3.28
C SER A 372 -14.48 40.77 -3.01
N CYS A 373 -15.52 40.13 -2.47
CA CYS A 373 -15.49 38.68 -2.23
C CYS A 373 -15.53 37.91 -3.57
N LEU A 374 -14.56 37.04 -3.78
CA LEU A 374 -14.34 36.25 -5.01
C LEU A 374 -14.80 34.80 -4.87
N ALA A 375 -14.73 34.23 -3.67
CA ALA A 375 -15.26 32.90 -3.37
C ALA A 375 -15.57 32.74 -1.87
N TYR A 376 -16.40 31.75 -1.54
CA TYR A 376 -16.59 31.29 -0.16
C TYR A 376 -16.64 29.76 -0.07
N THR A 377 -16.47 29.23 1.13
CA THR A 377 -16.83 27.84 1.50
C THR A 377 -17.39 27.82 2.92
N ILE A 378 -18.00 26.70 3.29
CA ILE A 378 -18.41 26.40 4.66
C ILE A 378 -17.88 25.01 5.03
N ALA A 379 -17.40 24.86 6.27
CA ALA A 379 -16.91 23.60 6.83
C ALA A 379 -17.47 23.39 8.24
N GLU A 380 -17.80 22.15 8.62
CA GLU A 380 -18.37 21.84 9.94
C GLU A 380 -17.24 21.62 10.96
N GLY A 381 -17.08 22.57 11.89
CA GLY A 381 -16.08 22.53 12.95
C GLY A 381 -16.64 22.05 14.29
N ARG A 382 -15.74 21.67 15.22
CA ARG A 382 -16.10 21.21 16.58
C ARG A 382 -16.91 22.21 17.43
N VAL A 383 -16.91 23.49 17.04
CA VAL A 383 -17.56 24.60 17.77
C VAL A 383 -18.78 25.15 17.00
N GLY A 384 -19.05 24.61 15.81
CA GLY A 384 -20.07 25.08 14.86
C GLY A 384 -19.52 25.23 13.45
N ALA A 385 -20.36 25.70 12.53
CA ALA A 385 -19.98 25.87 11.13
C ALA A 385 -19.03 27.06 10.92
N ILE A 386 -17.97 26.85 10.13
CA ILE A 386 -16.92 27.82 9.83
C ILE A 386 -17.13 28.31 8.39
N CYS A 387 -17.47 29.59 8.24
CA CYS A 387 -17.48 30.31 6.97
C CYS A 387 -16.07 30.82 6.66
N ILE A 388 -15.61 30.65 5.42
CA ILE A 388 -14.33 31.18 4.94
C ILE A 388 -14.59 31.94 3.64
N THR A 389 -14.05 33.15 3.53
CA THR A 389 -14.26 34.06 2.38
C THR A 389 -12.94 34.59 1.83
N TRP A 390 -12.81 34.60 0.50
CA TRP A 390 -11.61 35.03 -0.24
C TRP A 390 -11.83 36.37 -0.94
N TYR A 391 -10.86 37.27 -0.82
CA TYR A 391 -10.91 38.63 -1.41
C TYR A 391 -9.76 38.92 -2.39
N GLU A 392 -8.72 38.07 -2.39
CA GLU A 392 -7.59 38.13 -3.33
C GLU A 392 -7.52 36.87 -4.23
N ASN A 393 -6.52 36.82 -5.10
CA ASN A 393 -6.32 35.79 -6.12
C ASN A 393 -6.48 34.36 -5.57
N LEU A 394 -7.36 33.57 -6.19
CA LEU A 394 -7.61 32.18 -5.79
C LEU A 394 -6.44 31.30 -6.25
N MET A 395 -5.47 31.07 -5.37
CA MET A 395 -4.26 30.26 -5.63
C MET A 395 -4.43 28.81 -5.21
N ASP A 396 -3.72 27.90 -5.89
CA ASP A 396 -3.48 26.52 -5.44
C ASP A 396 -4.77 25.69 -5.22
N VAL A 397 -5.75 25.86 -6.10
CA VAL A 397 -7.00 25.09 -6.14
C VAL A 397 -6.83 23.85 -7.01
N LYS A 398 -7.29 22.68 -6.55
CA LYS A 398 -7.26 21.44 -7.34
C LYS A 398 -8.36 20.45 -6.99
N SER A 399 -8.66 19.57 -7.94
CA SER A 399 -9.53 18.40 -7.80
C SER A 399 -8.97 17.42 -6.77
N TYR A 400 -9.80 16.95 -5.85
CA TYR A 400 -9.40 16.04 -4.78
C TYR A 400 -9.44 14.57 -5.23
N VAL A 401 -8.27 14.04 -5.62
CA VAL A 401 -8.06 12.59 -5.71
C VAL A 401 -7.70 12.05 -4.32
N ARG A 402 -8.50 11.12 -3.80
CA ARG A 402 -8.36 10.54 -2.45
C ARG A 402 -7.05 9.75 -2.31
N ARG A 403 -6.03 10.41 -1.73
CA ARG A 403 -4.81 9.79 -1.19
C ARG A 403 -4.47 10.37 0.19
N PHE A 404 -4.70 9.56 1.21
CA PHE A 404 -4.11 9.61 2.57
C PHE A 404 -4.39 10.79 3.52
N LEU A 405 -4.98 11.91 3.09
CA LEU A 405 -5.43 12.99 3.99
C LEU A 405 -6.80 13.52 3.55
N ASP A 406 -7.75 13.60 4.49
CA ASP A 406 -9.08 14.20 4.28
C ASP A 406 -8.99 15.72 4.08
N GLY A 407 -9.91 16.38 3.39
CA GLY A 407 -11.03 15.89 2.58
C GLY A 407 -11.54 17.06 1.71
N GLY A 408 -11.97 16.79 0.47
CA GLY A 408 -12.37 17.86 -0.46
C GLY A 408 -13.59 18.66 0.04
N LEU A 409 -13.53 19.98 -0.09
CA LEU A 409 -14.63 20.89 0.28
C LEU A 409 -15.27 21.54 -0.95
N ASP A 410 -16.50 22.02 -0.79
CA ASP A 410 -17.24 22.73 -1.84
C ASP A 410 -16.81 24.20 -1.93
N LEU A 411 -16.03 24.55 -2.95
CA LEU A 411 -15.68 25.96 -3.21
C LEU A 411 -16.77 26.63 -4.05
N TYR A 412 -17.32 27.74 -3.57
CA TYR A 412 -18.34 28.53 -4.27
C TYR A 412 -17.70 29.79 -4.87
N VAL A 413 -17.33 29.73 -6.15
CA VAL A 413 -16.65 30.83 -6.87
C VAL A 413 -17.66 31.82 -7.44
N ARG A 414 -17.47 33.12 -7.21
CA ARG A 414 -18.34 34.21 -7.72
C ARG A 414 -18.10 34.40 -9.23
N VAL A 415 -19.18 34.50 -9.99
CA VAL A 415 -19.15 34.69 -11.45
C VAL A 415 -20.13 35.78 -11.87
N ASP A 416 -19.85 36.40 -13.02
CA ASP A 416 -20.77 37.35 -13.64
C ASP A 416 -22.08 36.68 -14.09
N ALA A 417 -23.13 37.50 -14.25
CA ALA A 417 -24.45 37.03 -14.65
C ALA A 417 -24.49 36.31 -16.01
N VAL A 418 -23.54 36.59 -16.91
CA VAL A 418 -23.46 36.02 -18.26
C VAL A 418 -22.74 34.68 -18.25
N GLU A 419 -21.66 34.46 -17.49
CA GLU A 419 -21.12 33.10 -17.25
C GLU A 419 -22.17 32.25 -16.52
N LEU A 420 -22.88 32.80 -15.52
CA LEU A 420 -23.98 32.11 -14.82
C LEU A 420 -25.11 31.73 -15.79
N ALA A 421 -25.48 32.63 -16.70
CA ALA A 421 -26.45 32.36 -17.77
C ALA A 421 -25.91 31.38 -18.82
N GLN A 422 -24.63 31.44 -19.20
CA GLN A 422 -23.97 30.53 -20.13
C GLN A 422 -23.89 29.11 -19.56
N ARG A 423 -23.61 28.92 -18.26
CA ARG A 423 -23.69 27.59 -17.62
C ARG A 423 -25.13 27.06 -17.57
N ARG A 424 -26.13 27.92 -17.29
CA ARG A 424 -27.56 27.57 -17.43
C ARG A 424 -27.93 27.19 -18.88
N LYS A 425 -27.40 27.91 -19.88
CA LYS A 425 -27.60 27.66 -21.32
C LYS A 425 -26.85 26.43 -21.82
N SER A 426 -25.67 26.13 -21.28
CA SER A 426 -24.87 24.92 -21.53
C SER A 426 -25.56 23.67 -20.97
N ARG A 427 -26.22 23.76 -19.81
CA ARG A 427 -27.14 22.70 -19.32
C ARG A 427 -28.28 22.41 -20.32
N ARG A 428 -28.84 23.45 -20.96
CA ARG A 428 -29.79 23.29 -22.08
C ARG A 428 -29.13 22.86 -23.41
N LEU A 429 -27.84 23.11 -23.60
CA LEU A 429 -27.10 22.73 -24.82
C LEU A 429 -26.61 21.27 -24.76
N LYS A 430 -26.27 20.73 -23.59
CA LYS A 430 -26.09 19.27 -23.42
C LYS A 430 -27.38 18.51 -23.73
N GLN A 431 -28.56 19.11 -23.49
CA GLN A 431 -29.85 18.58 -23.96
C GLN A 431 -30.07 18.70 -25.49
N LYS A 432 -29.29 19.52 -26.22
CA LYS A 432 -29.32 19.60 -27.69
C LYS A 432 -28.19 18.81 -28.39
N LYS A 433 -26.99 18.70 -27.80
CA LYS A 433 -25.88 17.90 -28.38
C LYS A 433 -26.26 16.42 -28.53
N VAL A 434 -27.12 15.89 -27.65
CA VAL A 434 -27.70 14.54 -27.79
C VAL A 434 -28.40 14.32 -29.14
N VAL A 435 -28.96 15.37 -29.76
CA VAL A 435 -29.63 15.26 -31.07
C VAL A 435 -28.62 15.18 -32.22
N VAL A 436 -27.49 15.88 -32.13
CA VAL A 436 -26.49 15.99 -33.22
C VAL A 436 -25.44 14.86 -33.16
N VAL A 437 -25.07 14.39 -31.97
CA VAL A 437 -24.14 13.25 -31.80
C VAL A 437 -24.73 11.95 -32.36
N VAL A 438 -26.05 11.74 -32.21
CA VAL A 438 -26.74 10.58 -32.79
C VAL A 438 -26.68 10.58 -34.32
N THR A 439 -26.75 11.74 -34.97
CA THR A 439 -26.68 11.84 -36.43
C THR A 439 -25.28 11.65 -37.02
N SER A 440 -24.19 12.00 -36.31
CA SER A 440 -22.83 11.86 -36.84
C SER A 440 -22.19 10.50 -36.55
N VAL A 441 -22.41 9.93 -35.35
CA VAL A 441 -21.80 8.65 -34.93
C VAL A 441 -22.25 7.47 -35.82
N VAL A 442 -23.49 7.49 -36.30
CA VAL A 442 -24.02 6.48 -37.24
C VAL A 442 -23.26 6.51 -38.56
N LEU A 443 -22.97 7.70 -39.10
CA LEU A 443 -22.38 7.87 -40.42
C LEU A 443 -20.87 7.51 -40.46
N THR A 444 -20.11 7.85 -39.41
CA THR A 444 -18.67 7.56 -39.35
C THR A 444 -18.37 6.10 -38.99
N SER A 445 -19.18 5.47 -38.13
CA SER A 445 -18.99 4.08 -37.73
C SER A 445 -19.12 3.11 -38.91
N LEU A 446 -20.00 3.41 -39.88
CA LEU A 446 -20.18 2.61 -41.09
C LEU A 446 -18.95 2.60 -42.01
N LEU A 447 -18.22 3.71 -42.10
CA LEU A 447 -17.07 3.86 -43.00
C LEU A 447 -15.80 3.15 -42.46
N PHE A 448 -15.57 3.17 -41.14
CA PHE A 448 -14.33 2.64 -40.56
C PHE A 448 -14.26 1.11 -40.53
N ILE A 449 -15.40 0.44 -40.30
CA ILE A 449 -15.49 -1.03 -40.22
C ILE A 449 -15.08 -1.69 -41.55
N ILE A 450 -15.36 -1.03 -42.68
CA ILE A 450 -15.03 -1.50 -44.03
C ILE A 450 -13.50 -1.54 -44.26
N LEU A 451 -12.74 -0.63 -43.63
CA LEU A 451 -11.30 -0.47 -43.88
C LEU A 451 -10.45 -1.49 -43.11
N VAL A 452 -10.72 -1.70 -41.82
CA VAL A 452 -9.82 -2.46 -40.93
C VAL A 452 -9.86 -3.97 -41.19
N GLY A 453 -11.01 -4.50 -41.60
CA GLY A 453 -11.17 -5.93 -41.92
C GLY A 453 -10.25 -6.43 -43.04
N TRP A 454 -9.81 -5.54 -43.94
CA TRP A 454 -8.95 -5.88 -45.07
C TRP A 454 -7.47 -6.09 -44.69
N LEU A 455 -6.98 -5.39 -43.66
CA LEU A 455 -5.54 -5.34 -43.34
C LEU A 455 -5.08 -6.46 -42.40
N VAL A 456 -5.92 -6.84 -41.42
CA VAL A 456 -5.52 -7.75 -40.33
C VAL A 456 -5.22 -9.17 -40.82
N MET A 457 -5.80 -9.61 -41.94
CA MET A 457 -5.55 -10.94 -42.50
C MET A 457 -4.11 -11.15 -43.05
N LYS A 458 -3.30 -10.09 -43.22
CA LYS A 458 -2.14 -10.16 -44.13
C LYS A 458 -0.79 -10.59 -43.53
N LYS A 459 -0.47 -10.36 -42.24
CA LYS A 459 0.96 -10.37 -41.82
C LYS A 459 1.31 -10.81 -40.39
N ARG A 460 1.14 -12.10 -40.07
CA ARG A 460 1.90 -12.80 -39.01
C ARG A 460 2.89 -13.80 -39.64
N ARG A 461 4.21 -13.57 -39.54
CA ARG A 461 5.32 -14.55 -39.75
C ARG A 461 6.73 -13.92 -39.58
N ARG A 462 7.59 -14.55 -38.77
CA ARG A 462 9.09 -14.54 -38.70
C ARG A 462 9.81 -13.66 -37.63
N GLU A 463 10.88 -14.25 -37.05
CA GLU A 463 11.52 -14.01 -35.73
C GLU A 463 13.01 -14.54 -35.73
N THR A 464 13.99 -14.44 -34.78
CA THR A 464 14.50 -13.46 -33.74
C THR A 464 15.78 -14.05 -33.02
N ASN A 465 16.71 -13.25 -32.40
CA ASN A 465 17.77 -13.56 -31.34
C ASN A 465 19.27 -13.10 -31.55
N ILE A 466 20.26 -13.62 -30.75
CA ILE A 466 21.24 -12.84 -29.89
C ILE A 466 22.67 -13.51 -29.58
N LYS A 467 23.79 -12.72 -29.45
CA LYS A 467 25.14 -12.85 -28.72
C LYS A 467 26.10 -14.11 -28.79
N GLN A 468 27.36 -14.22 -28.25
CA GLN A 468 28.61 -13.36 -28.03
C GLN A 468 29.78 -14.13 -27.24
N ASP A 469 30.99 -13.53 -27.06
CA ASP A 469 32.12 -13.78 -26.06
C ASP A 469 33.24 -14.84 -26.41
N TYR A 470 34.46 -15.03 -25.82
CA TYR A 470 35.15 -14.82 -24.48
C TYR A 470 36.67 -14.36 -24.65
N ILE A 471 37.86 -14.69 -24.02
CA ILE A 471 38.51 -15.62 -23.00
C ILE A 471 40.00 -15.16 -22.64
N MET A 472 40.71 -15.62 -21.55
CA MET A 472 42.24 -15.70 -21.27
C MET A 472 42.78 -15.26 -19.85
N LEU A 473 43.85 -15.83 -19.16
CA LEU A 473 44.69 -17.09 -19.18
C LEU A 473 45.49 -17.36 -17.83
N ASN A 474 46.27 -18.47 -17.69
CA ASN A 474 46.85 -19.16 -16.48
C ASN A 474 48.00 -18.52 -15.64
N LYS A 475 48.02 -18.73 -14.29
CA LYS A 475 49.27 -18.90 -13.48
C LYS A 475 49.22 -19.45 -12.01
N HIS A 476 48.10 -19.84 -11.39
CA HIS A 476 48.01 -19.90 -9.91
C HIS A 476 47.65 -21.28 -9.29
N GLY A 477 48.27 -21.66 -8.17
CA GLY A 477 47.99 -22.92 -7.44
C GLY A 477 46.66 -23.00 -6.67
N TYR A 478 45.74 -22.05 -6.90
CA TYR A 478 44.33 -22.10 -6.49
C TYR A 478 43.39 -21.86 -7.69
N MET A 479 43.93 -21.56 -8.88
CA MET A 479 43.19 -21.31 -10.10
C MET A 479 42.52 -22.62 -10.53
N ALA A 480 41.23 -22.55 -10.85
CA ALA A 480 40.50 -23.66 -11.42
C ALA A 480 41.04 -24.03 -12.82
N PRO A 481 40.96 -25.30 -13.27
CA PRO A 481 41.50 -25.74 -14.56
C PRO A 481 41.13 -24.88 -15.77
N GLU A 482 39.93 -24.30 -15.81
CA GLU A 482 39.44 -23.42 -16.87
C GLU A 482 39.94 -21.98 -16.74
N TYR A 483 40.03 -21.41 -15.52
CA TYR A 483 40.67 -20.11 -15.30
C TYR A 483 42.20 -20.20 -15.43
N ALA A 484 42.74 -21.40 -15.24
CA ALA A 484 44.09 -21.79 -15.57
C ALA A 484 44.25 -21.89 -17.08
N ILE A 485 44.02 -23.07 -17.68
CA ILE A 485 44.42 -23.41 -19.06
C ILE A 485 43.86 -22.41 -20.07
N ASP A 486 42.54 -22.18 -20.04
CA ASP A 486 41.88 -21.30 -21.00
C ASP A 486 41.93 -19.84 -20.57
N GLY A 487 41.77 -19.55 -19.27
CA GLY A 487 41.58 -18.21 -18.72
C GLY A 487 40.13 -17.79 -18.49
N LEU A 488 39.22 -18.76 -18.40
CA LEU A 488 37.82 -18.57 -18.06
C LEU A 488 37.67 -18.16 -16.58
N PHE A 489 37.75 -16.86 -16.26
CA PHE A 489 37.32 -16.41 -14.94
C PHE A 489 35.79 -16.51 -14.82
N SER A 490 35.33 -17.22 -13.79
CA SER A 490 33.91 -17.42 -13.48
C SER A 490 33.71 -17.63 -11.97
N THR A 491 32.47 -17.54 -11.49
CA THR A 491 32.15 -17.88 -10.10
C THR A 491 32.47 -19.34 -9.76
N LYS A 492 32.39 -20.27 -10.74
CA LYS A 492 32.83 -21.67 -10.58
C LYS A 492 34.33 -21.78 -10.33
N SER A 493 35.13 -20.76 -10.68
CA SER A 493 36.57 -20.71 -10.47
C SER A 493 36.92 -20.24 -9.04
N ASP A 494 36.12 -19.33 -8.47
CA ASP A 494 36.18 -18.98 -7.04
C ASP A 494 35.77 -20.17 -6.16
N ILE A 495 34.74 -20.92 -6.58
CA ILE A 495 34.28 -22.15 -5.90
C ILE A 495 35.39 -23.21 -5.85
N PHE A 496 36.16 -23.38 -6.92
CA PHE A 496 37.33 -24.27 -6.91
C PHE A 496 38.39 -23.79 -5.91
N SER A 497 38.69 -22.49 -5.89
CA SER A 497 39.62 -21.89 -4.92
C SER A 497 39.19 -22.15 -3.47
N PHE A 498 37.89 -22.00 -3.18
CA PHE A 498 37.28 -22.33 -1.90
C PHE A 498 37.41 -23.83 -1.56
N GLY A 499 37.17 -24.73 -2.53
CA GLY A 499 37.32 -26.18 -2.34
C GLY A 499 38.74 -26.58 -1.94
N VAL A 500 39.76 -25.99 -2.56
CA VAL A 500 41.17 -26.19 -2.17
C VAL A 500 41.40 -25.77 -0.71
N ILE A 501 40.89 -24.61 -0.31
CA ILE A 501 41.06 -24.09 1.07
C ILE A 501 40.35 -24.99 2.09
N VAL A 502 39.15 -25.50 1.80
CA VAL A 502 38.45 -26.46 2.67
C VAL A 502 39.31 -27.72 2.88
N LEU A 503 39.91 -28.26 1.83
CA LEU A 503 40.77 -29.44 1.92
C LEU A 503 42.08 -29.16 2.66
N GLU A 504 42.70 -27.98 2.49
CA GLU A 504 43.88 -27.58 3.28
C GLU A 504 43.57 -27.44 4.78
N ILE A 505 42.44 -26.83 5.14
CA ILE A 505 41.97 -26.71 6.54
C ILE A 505 41.72 -28.10 7.13
N MET A 506 41.06 -28.97 6.37
CA MET A 506 40.67 -30.28 6.88
C MET A 506 41.82 -31.27 7.06
N SER A 507 42.92 -31.13 6.32
CA SER A 507 44.05 -32.05 6.39
C SER A 507 45.28 -31.50 7.09
N GLY A 508 45.24 -30.24 7.56
CA GLY A 508 46.40 -29.51 8.13
C GLY A 508 47.55 -29.25 7.15
N LYS A 509 47.39 -29.59 5.87
CA LYS A 509 48.47 -29.69 4.87
C LYS A 509 48.21 -28.69 3.74
N ARG A 510 49.26 -28.04 3.23
CA ARG A 510 49.12 -27.07 2.13
C ARG A 510 49.30 -27.76 0.77
N ASN A 511 48.35 -27.58 -0.13
CA ASN A 511 48.31 -28.14 -1.49
C ASN A 511 49.59 -27.81 -2.28
N ARG A 512 50.09 -26.57 -2.18
CA ARG A 512 51.35 -26.15 -2.84
C ARG A 512 52.65 -26.75 -2.26
N LYS A 513 52.58 -27.52 -1.19
CA LYS A 513 53.73 -28.19 -0.54
C LYS A 513 53.47 -29.67 -0.23
N PHE A 514 52.37 -30.23 -0.72
CA PHE A 514 52.02 -31.62 -0.45
C PHE A 514 52.73 -32.55 -1.43
N HIS A 515 53.47 -33.52 -0.88
CA HIS A 515 53.97 -34.71 -1.56
C HIS A 515 53.71 -35.92 -0.66
N HIS A 516 53.43 -37.08 -1.25
CA HIS A 516 53.25 -38.35 -0.53
C HIS A 516 54.31 -39.34 -1.00
N ALA A 517 54.84 -40.16 -0.10
CA ALA A 517 55.94 -41.07 -0.43
C ALA A 517 55.56 -42.11 -1.51
N ASP A 518 54.30 -42.58 -1.49
CA ASP A 518 53.83 -43.66 -2.36
C ASP A 518 53.18 -43.20 -3.68
N HIS A 519 53.01 -41.89 -3.91
CA HIS A 519 52.42 -41.36 -5.15
C HIS A 519 52.68 -39.85 -5.40
N ASP A 520 52.96 -39.47 -6.65
CA ASP A 520 53.19 -38.08 -7.09
C ASP A 520 51.92 -37.22 -7.22
N LEU A 521 50.87 -37.53 -6.46
CA LEU A 521 49.63 -36.75 -6.43
C LEU A 521 49.76 -35.54 -5.50
N ASN A 522 49.22 -34.40 -5.92
CA ASN A 522 48.99 -33.25 -5.04
C ASN A 522 47.89 -33.54 -4.00
N LEU A 523 47.65 -32.60 -3.08
CA LEU A 523 46.70 -32.81 -1.98
C LEU A 523 45.29 -33.16 -2.48
N LEU A 524 44.86 -32.59 -3.60
CA LEU A 524 43.54 -32.84 -4.18
C LEU A 524 43.43 -34.28 -4.72
N GLY A 525 44.47 -34.76 -5.40
CA GLY A 525 44.53 -36.15 -5.88
C GLY A 525 44.64 -37.17 -4.75
N HIS A 526 45.41 -36.88 -3.71
CA HIS A 526 45.49 -37.71 -2.50
C HIS A 526 44.16 -37.77 -1.74
N ALA A 527 43.48 -36.62 -1.57
CA ALA A 527 42.16 -36.55 -0.95
C ALA A 527 41.11 -37.35 -1.74
N TRP A 528 41.11 -37.25 -3.07
CA TRP A 528 40.26 -38.07 -3.93
C TRP A 528 40.58 -39.57 -3.84
N LYS A 529 41.85 -39.95 -3.78
CA LYS A 529 42.26 -41.35 -3.57
C LYS A 529 41.72 -41.90 -2.25
N LEU A 530 42.00 -41.23 -1.13
CA LEU A 530 41.53 -41.67 0.19
C LEU A 530 39.99 -41.71 0.28
N TRP A 531 39.28 -40.80 -0.40
CA TRP A 531 37.83 -40.85 -0.49
C TRP A 531 37.32 -42.08 -1.25
N MET A 532 37.90 -42.39 -2.42
CA MET A 532 37.53 -43.56 -3.23
C MET A 532 37.90 -44.89 -2.56
N ASP A 533 39.03 -44.94 -1.84
CA ASP A 533 39.49 -46.12 -1.10
C ASP A 533 38.70 -46.34 0.21
N GLY A 534 37.68 -45.53 0.51
CA GLY A 534 36.89 -45.58 1.77
C GLY A 534 37.63 -45.09 3.01
N LYS A 535 38.88 -44.62 2.84
CA LYS A 535 39.84 -44.21 3.86
C LYS A 535 39.82 -42.70 4.14
N ALA A 536 38.70 -42.04 3.88
CA ALA A 536 38.51 -40.59 4.00
C ALA A 536 38.96 -39.99 5.36
N PHE A 537 38.91 -40.81 6.42
CA PHE A 537 39.39 -40.48 7.76
C PHE A 537 40.91 -40.21 7.83
N GLU A 538 41.73 -40.94 7.06
CA GLU A 538 43.20 -40.85 7.05
C GLU A 538 43.72 -39.50 6.51
N LEU A 539 42.85 -38.71 5.87
CA LEU A 539 43.17 -37.37 5.41
C LEU A 539 43.05 -36.31 6.52
N ILE A 540 42.19 -36.53 7.51
CA ILE A 540 41.73 -35.52 8.47
C ILE A 540 42.83 -35.22 9.51
N ASP A 541 43.00 -33.95 9.87
CA ASP A 541 43.96 -33.54 10.90
C ASP A 541 43.59 -34.13 12.29
N PRO A 542 44.50 -34.87 12.96
CA PRO A 542 44.25 -35.47 14.28
C PRO A 542 43.78 -34.49 15.37
N VAL A 543 44.08 -33.19 15.25
CA VAL A 543 43.62 -32.15 16.19
C VAL A 543 42.09 -31.99 16.15
N MET A 544 41.41 -32.43 15.09
CA MET A 544 39.95 -32.40 15.01
C MET A 544 39.25 -33.64 15.57
N GLU A 545 39.97 -34.71 15.92
CA GLU A 545 39.36 -35.88 16.55
C GLU A 545 38.79 -35.53 17.94
N GLY A 546 37.60 -36.05 18.24
CA GLY A 546 36.85 -35.76 19.47
C GLY A 546 36.22 -34.36 19.59
N SER A 547 36.66 -33.38 18.80
CA SER A 547 36.17 -31.98 18.90
C SER A 547 34.82 -31.73 18.22
N PHE A 548 34.47 -32.52 17.20
CA PHE A 548 33.25 -32.34 16.41
C PHE A 548 32.58 -33.68 16.02
N PRO A 549 31.25 -33.72 15.78
CA PRO A 549 30.58 -34.93 15.28
C PRO A 549 31.14 -35.32 13.90
N MET A 550 31.71 -36.52 13.78
CA MET A 550 32.47 -36.91 12.59
C MET A 550 31.65 -36.93 11.29
N SER A 551 30.34 -37.13 11.38
CA SER A 551 29.41 -36.99 10.25
C SER A 551 29.35 -35.57 9.67
N LYS A 552 29.56 -34.52 10.49
CA LYS A 552 29.69 -33.14 10.01
C LYS A 552 31.05 -32.89 9.37
N VAL A 553 32.12 -33.47 9.94
CA VAL A 553 33.48 -33.36 9.39
C VAL A 553 33.53 -34.01 7.99
N LEU A 554 33.04 -35.25 7.84
CA LEU A 554 32.93 -35.93 6.54
C LEU A 554 32.07 -35.16 5.53
N ARG A 555 31.00 -34.48 5.97
CA ARG A 555 30.17 -33.62 5.11
C ARG A 555 30.98 -32.43 4.55
N CYS A 556 31.85 -31.82 5.37
CA CYS A 556 32.79 -30.79 4.91
C CYS A 556 33.82 -31.34 3.90
N LEU A 557 34.33 -32.56 4.10
CA LEU A 557 35.27 -33.19 3.18
C LEU A 557 34.62 -33.43 1.81
N GLN A 558 33.41 -33.97 1.80
CA GLN A 558 32.62 -34.16 0.60
C GLN A 558 32.37 -32.84 -0.16
N ILE A 559 32.06 -31.75 0.57
CA ILE A 559 31.92 -30.40 -0.03
C ILE A 559 33.25 -29.94 -0.65
N GLY A 560 34.38 -30.11 0.05
CA GLY A 560 35.71 -29.76 -0.47
C GLY A 560 36.01 -30.47 -1.80
N LEU A 561 35.77 -31.78 -1.85
CA LEU A 561 35.95 -32.62 -3.05
C LEU A 561 35.02 -32.23 -4.21
N LEU A 562 33.74 -31.93 -3.92
CA LEU A 562 32.77 -31.45 -4.93
C LEU A 562 33.15 -30.06 -5.48
N CYS A 563 33.70 -29.18 -4.66
CA CYS A 563 34.14 -27.86 -5.09
C CYS A 563 35.38 -27.91 -6.01
N VAL A 564 36.28 -28.90 -5.86
CA VAL A 564 37.49 -29.06 -6.69
C VAL A 564 37.30 -29.94 -7.94
N GLN A 565 36.06 -30.14 -8.40
CA GLN A 565 35.80 -30.92 -9.61
C GLN A 565 36.48 -30.33 -10.86
N LYS A 566 36.90 -31.22 -11.78
CA LYS A 566 37.64 -30.81 -12.99
C LYS A 566 36.78 -29.94 -13.91
N SER A 567 35.54 -30.33 -14.16
CA SER A 567 34.57 -29.53 -14.92
C SER A 567 34.03 -28.36 -14.07
N PRO A 568 33.80 -27.16 -14.65
CA PRO A 568 33.09 -26.08 -13.98
C PRO A 568 31.61 -26.41 -13.75
N GLU A 569 30.99 -27.22 -14.63
CA GLU A 569 29.58 -27.65 -14.53
C GLU A 569 29.32 -28.40 -13.22
N ASP A 570 30.13 -29.43 -12.95
CA ASP A 570 29.99 -30.39 -11.84
C ASP A 570 30.19 -29.78 -10.44
N ARG A 571 30.78 -28.58 -10.35
CA ARG A 571 30.97 -27.87 -9.06
C ARG A 571 29.65 -27.28 -8.56
N PRO A 572 29.31 -27.42 -7.27
CA PRO A 572 28.13 -26.76 -6.69
C PRO A 572 28.25 -25.23 -6.78
N THR A 573 27.14 -24.49 -6.78
CA THR A 573 27.22 -23.02 -6.58
C THR A 573 27.53 -22.69 -5.11
N MET A 574 28.03 -21.49 -4.80
CA MET A 574 28.22 -21.10 -3.39
C MET A 574 26.90 -21.08 -2.60
N SER A 575 25.76 -20.82 -3.24
CA SER A 575 24.44 -21.00 -2.61
C SER A 575 24.14 -22.46 -2.29
N SER A 576 24.42 -23.40 -3.21
CA SER A 576 24.32 -24.84 -2.94
C SER A 576 25.30 -25.28 -1.84
N VAL A 577 26.54 -24.77 -1.81
CA VAL A 577 27.51 -25.03 -0.74
C VAL A 577 26.94 -24.63 0.62
N VAL A 578 26.42 -23.41 0.76
CA VAL A 578 25.79 -22.95 2.02
C VAL A 578 24.56 -23.79 2.38
N VAL A 579 23.74 -24.19 1.42
CA VAL A 579 22.60 -25.10 1.63
C VAL A 579 23.08 -26.48 2.11
N ILE A 580 24.14 -27.05 1.53
CA ILE A 580 24.68 -28.36 1.94
C ILE A 580 25.36 -28.28 3.32
N ILE A 581 25.92 -27.13 3.72
CA ILE A 581 26.44 -26.90 5.08
C ILE A 581 25.29 -26.79 6.11
N CYS A 582 24.20 -26.10 5.76
CA CYS A 582 23.17 -25.67 6.71
C CYS A 582 21.87 -26.51 6.73
N THR A 583 21.69 -27.49 5.84
CA THR A 583 20.42 -28.26 5.75
C THR A 583 20.24 -29.28 6.87
N SER A 584 19.15 -29.09 7.60
CA SER A 584 18.35 -30.12 8.29
C SER A 584 17.58 -30.99 7.28
N ILE A 585 16.92 -32.04 7.77
CA ILE A 585 16.16 -32.98 6.96
C ILE A 585 14.77 -32.40 6.62
N ASP A 586 14.41 -32.37 5.33
CA ASP A 586 13.10 -31.96 4.80
C ASP A 586 12.20 -33.14 4.37
N THR A 587 12.80 -34.33 4.29
CA THR A 587 12.24 -35.55 3.72
C THR A 587 12.37 -36.70 4.71
N LEU A 588 11.24 -37.21 5.20
CA LEU A 588 11.14 -38.38 6.05
C LEU A 588 11.09 -39.66 5.17
N THR A 589 11.90 -40.66 5.51
CA THR A 589 11.95 -41.99 4.87
C THR A 589 11.45 -43.09 5.82
N PRO A 590 11.13 -44.31 5.34
CA PRO A 590 10.60 -45.40 6.19
C PRO A 590 11.51 -45.86 7.35
N ASN A 591 12.81 -45.57 7.28
CA ASN A 591 13.76 -45.87 8.35
C ASN A 591 13.90 -44.73 9.39
N GLN A 592 13.08 -43.68 9.28
CA GLN A 592 13.10 -42.50 10.13
C GLN A 592 11.74 -42.27 10.79
N SER A 593 11.76 -41.72 11.99
CA SER A 593 10.57 -41.29 12.73
C SER A 593 10.83 -39.98 13.43
N ILE A 594 9.84 -39.11 13.45
CA ILE A 594 9.79 -37.89 14.26
C ILE A 594 9.14 -38.28 15.59
N ILE A 595 9.77 -37.98 16.72
CA ILE A 595 9.17 -38.09 18.06
C ILE A 595 8.90 -36.72 18.67
N ASP A 596 8.31 -36.64 19.85
CA ASP A 596 8.10 -35.36 20.53
C ASP A 596 9.44 -34.65 20.82
N GLY A 597 9.54 -33.39 20.41
CA GLY A 597 10.80 -32.63 20.38
C GLY A 597 11.51 -32.60 19.01
N ASP A 598 11.27 -33.57 18.12
CA ASP A 598 11.78 -33.53 16.74
C ASP A 598 10.93 -32.62 15.85
N VAL A 599 11.58 -32.03 14.84
CA VAL A 599 10.92 -31.16 13.84
C VAL A 599 11.49 -31.45 12.44
N LEU A 600 10.60 -31.74 11.48
CA LEU A 600 10.91 -31.77 10.06
C LEU A 600 10.75 -30.36 9.49
N VAL A 601 11.78 -29.83 8.83
CA VAL A 601 11.84 -28.42 8.40
C VAL A 601 11.95 -28.35 6.88
N SER A 602 11.17 -27.49 6.23
CA SER A 602 11.19 -27.37 4.76
C SER A 602 12.54 -26.90 4.21
N SER A 603 12.80 -27.18 2.93
CA SER A 603 14.08 -26.89 2.25
C SER A 603 14.63 -25.47 2.44
N GLY A 604 13.79 -24.44 2.39
CA GLY A 604 14.12 -23.04 2.63
C GLY A 604 13.95 -22.58 4.08
N GLY A 605 13.56 -23.49 4.99
CA GLY A 605 13.33 -23.23 6.41
C GLY A 605 12.07 -22.40 6.71
N THR A 606 11.10 -22.35 5.79
CA THR A 606 9.91 -21.50 5.88
C THR A 606 8.86 -22.06 6.85
N VAL A 607 8.65 -23.37 6.80
CA VAL A 607 7.67 -24.10 7.61
C VAL A 607 8.31 -25.30 8.31
N ALA A 608 7.66 -25.73 9.38
CA ALA A 608 8.08 -26.84 10.24
C ALA A 608 6.88 -27.76 10.51
N LEU A 609 7.14 -29.06 10.66
CA LEU A 609 6.18 -30.12 11.00
C LEU A 609 6.71 -30.87 12.23
N GLY A 610 5.85 -31.07 13.22
CA GLY A 610 6.19 -31.82 14.44
C GLY A 610 5.03 -31.88 15.43
N PHE A 611 5.33 -32.29 16.66
CA PHE A 611 4.36 -32.37 17.75
C PHE A 611 4.19 -31.02 18.46
N PHE A 612 2.97 -30.71 18.90
CA PHE A 612 2.64 -29.51 19.67
C PHE A 612 1.49 -29.72 20.65
N ARG A 613 1.35 -28.78 21.60
CA ARG A 613 0.34 -28.78 22.67
C ARG A 613 -0.28 -27.38 22.80
N PRO A 614 -1.54 -27.18 22.37
CA PRO A 614 -2.23 -25.90 22.54
C PRO A 614 -2.73 -25.76 23.99
N GLY A 615 -2.43 -24.60 24.60
CA GLY A 615 -2.76 -24.28 25.98
C GLY A 615 -2.28 -25.32 27.00
N ASN A 616 -2.97 -25.36 28.15
CA ASN A 616 -2.75 -26.37 29.19
C ASN A 616 -3.58 -27.65 28.96
N SER A 617 -3.94 -27.98 27.72
CA SER A 617 -4.95 -29.00 27.40
C SER A 617 -4.54 -30.45 27.69
N GLY A 618 -3.25 -30.73 27.91
CA GLY A 618 -2.70 -32.09 28.09
C GLY A 618 -2.76 -32.97 26.83
N ARG A 619 -3.26 -32.43 25.72
CA ARG A 619 -3.46 -33.11 24.44
C ARG A 619 -2.31 -32.79 23.48
N THR A 620 -1.71 -33.82 22.90
CA THR A 620 -0.64 -33.67 21.92
C THR A 620 -1.19 -33.88 20.50
N TYR A 621 -0.83 -32.98 19.58
CA TYR A 621 -1.22 -33.01 18.18
C TYR A 621 0.02 -32.92 17.27
N VAL A 622 -0.09 -33.38 16.02
CA VAL A 622 0.88 -33.12 14.95
C VAL A 622 0.35 -31.99 14.08
N GLY A 623 1.18 -30.99 13.80
CA GLY A 623 0.80 -29.84 12.98
C GLY A 623 1.95 -29.21 12.23
N ILE A 624 1.61 -28.33 11.29
CA ILE A 624 2.55 -27.52 10.51
C ILE A 624 2.45 -26.06 10.98
N TRP A 625 3.58 -25.40 11.19
CA TRP A 625 3.66 -23.98 11.56
C TRP A 625 4.75 -23.24 10.77
N TYR A 626 4.73 -21.91 10.82
CA TYR A 626 5.81 -21.08 10.26
C TYR A 626 7.06 -21.14 11.14
N ASN A 627 8.14 -21.73 10.63
CA ASN A 627 9.33 -22.06 11.40
C ASN A 627 10.16 -20.83 11.85
N LYS A 628 10.08 -19.72 11.11
CA LYS A 628 10.81 -18.47 11.36
C LYS A 628 10.03 -17.45 12.21
N ILE A 629 8.90 -17.85 12.77
CA ILE A 629 8.03 -17.00 13.60
C ILE A 629 8.11 -17.49 15.05
N SER A 630 8.35 -16.57 15.99
CA SER A 630 8.45 -16.87 17.43
C SER A 630 7.11 -17.23 18.08
N GLU A 631 6.01 -16.66 17.56
CA GLU A 631 4.63 -17.00 17.90
C GLU A 631 4.19 -18.24 17.10
N GLN A 632 4.13 -19.41 17.75
CA GLN A 632 3.81 -20.68 17.07
C GLN A 632 2.42 -20.62 16.40
N THR A 633 2.44 -20.44 15.08
CA THR A 633 1.23 -20.20 14.27
C THR A 633 0.93 -21.42 13.42
N PHE A 634 0.00 -22.25 13.87
CA PHE A 634 -0.36 -23.51 13.24
C PHE A 634 -1.28 -23.31 12.03
N VAL A 635 -0.83 -23.75 10.86
CA VAL A 635 -1.54 -23.60 9.57
C VAL A 635 -2.17 -24.91 9.09
N TRP A 636 -1.82 -26.05 9.71
CA TRP A 636 -2.41 -27.36 9.46
C TRP A 636 -2.24 -28.27 10.69
N VAL A 637 -3.17 -29.21 10.91
CA VAL A 637 -3.17 -30.15 12.05
C VAL A 637 -3.69 -31.52 11.57
N ALA A 638 -2.93 -32.59 11.78
CA ALA A 638 -3.26 -33.92 11.27
C ALA A 638 -4.38 -34.61 12.08
N ASN A 639 -4.11 -34.84 13.38
CA ASN A 639 -4.97 -35.63 14.27
C ASN A 639 -5.94 -34.77 15.08
N ARG A 640 -6.48 -33.70 14.49
CA ARG A 640 -7.20 -32.63 15.22
C ARG A 640 -8.40 -33.11 16.06
N ASP A 641 -9.12 -34.14 15.59
CA ASP A 641 -10.28 -34.73 16.29
C ASP A 641 -9.92 -36.02 17.07
N ARG A 642 -8.64 -36.42 17.05
CA ARG A 642 -8.08 -37.58 17.77
C ARG A 642 -6.73 -37.20 18.41
N PRO A 643 -6.73 -36.36 19.47
CA PRO A 643 -5.51 -36.02 20.21
C PRO A 643 -4.83 -37.26 20.80
N ILE A 644 -3.51 -37.17 20.98
CA ILE A 644 -2.75 -38.12 21.81
C ILE A 644 -2.85 -37.65 23.27
N ASN A 645 -3.26 -38.54 24.17
CA ASN A 645 -3.26 -38.28 25.61
C ASN A 645 -1.88 -38.59 26.20
N GLY A 646 -1.11 -37.57 26.56
CA GLY A 646 0.23 -37.71 27.13
C GLY A 646 1.37 -37.18 26.24
N THR A 647 2.61 -37.42 26.66
CA THR A 647 3.81 -36.77 26.11
C THR A 647 4.43 -37.47 24.89
N PHE A 648 4.25 -38.78 24.75
CA PHE A 648 4.95 -39.56 23.72
C PHE A 648 4.02 -39.91 22.56
N GLY A 649 4.39 -39.47 21.36
CA GLY A 649 3.81 -39.86 20.08
C GLY A 649 4.92 -40.10 19.06
N VAL A 650 4.62 -40.85 18.00
CA VAL A 650 5.60 -41.16 16.95
C VAL A 650 4.97 -40.97 15.58
N LEU A 651 5.60 -40.16 14.74
CA LEU A 651 5.20 -39.90 13.35
C LEU A 651 6.22 -40.58 12.41
N SER A 652 5.78 -41.55 11.63
CA SER A 652 6.65 -42.36 10.77
C SER A 652 5.93 -42.84 9.51
N LEU A 653 6.69 -43.13 8.44
CA LEU A 653 6.19 -43.92 7.31
C LEU A 653 6.12 -45.40 7.70
N ASN A 654 4.98 -46.05 7.45
CA ASN A 654 4.83 -47.49 7.62
C ASN A 654 5.26 -48.26 6.36
N ARG A 655 5.28 -49.61 6.43
CA ARG A 655 5.71 -50.48 5.31
C ARG A 655 4.81 -50.41 4.08
N ASP A 656 3.56 -49.97 4.24
CA ASP A 656 2.58 -49.81 3.18
C ASP A 656 2.69 -48.42 2.50
N GLY A 657 3.63 -47.59 2.94
CA GLY A 657 3.84 -46.23 2.44
C GLY A 657 2.86 -45.19 2.99
N ASN A 658 2.11 -45.53 4.05
CA ASN A 658 1.25 -44.58 4.74
C ASN A 658 2.04 -43.79 5.80
N LEU A 659 1.77 -42.50 5.92
CA LEU A 659 2.27 -41.68 7.03
C LEU A 659 1.36 -41.90 8.23
N VAL A 660 1.90 -42.41 9.34
CA VAL A 660 1.16 -42.87 10.51
C VAL A 660 1.60 -42.13 11.77
N ILE A 661 0.62 -41.76 12.60
CA ILE A 661 0.81 -41.24 13.96
C ILE A 661 0.41 -42.34 14.94
N TYR A 662 1.37 -42.78 15.74
CA TYR A 662 1.20 -43.77 16.81
C TYR A 662 1.12 -43.13 18.19
N ASP A 663 0.45 -43.83 19.11
CA ASP A 663 0.42 -43.51 20.54
C ASP A 663 1.76 -43.81 21.26
N ASN A 664 1.78 -43.55 22.57
CA ASN A 664 2.93 -43.79 23.45
C ASN A 664 3.33 -45.27 23.57
N THR A 665 2.46 -46.21 23.19
CA THR A 665 2.75 -47.66 23.22
C THR A 665 3.21 -48.21 21.87
N ARG A 666 3.10 -47.43 20.79
CA ARG A 666 3.18 -47.85 19.37
C ARG A 666 2.15 -48.92 18.94
N ASN A 667 1.21 -49.32 19.80
CA ASN A 667 0.20 -50.32 19.46
C ASN A 667 -1.06 -49.70 18.86
N PHE A 668 -1.34 -48.41 19.08
CA PHE A 668 -2.54 -47.75 18.57
C PHE A 668 -2.23 -46.69 17.51
N THR A 669 -2.83 -46.87 16.32
CA THR A 669 -2.81 -45.88 15.23
C THR A 669 -3.83 -44.78 15.52
N VAL A 670 -3.33 -43.61 15.89
CA VAL A 670 -4.15 -42.43 16.24
C VAL A 670 -4.69 -41.75 14.98
N TRP A 671 -3.84 -41.62 13.95
CA TRP A 671 -4.16 -41.06 12.64
C TRP A 671 -3.24 -41.69 11.58
N HIS A 672 -3.72 -41.81 10.34
CA HIS A 672 -2.91 -42.23 9.21
C HIS A 672 -3.44 -41.60 7.92
N THR A 673 -2.57 -41.43 6.92
CA THR A 673 -3.01 -41.31 5.53
C THR A 673 -3.64 -42.63 5.07
N ASN A 674 -4.46 -42.59 4.02
CA ASN A 674 -5.01 -43.79 3.39
C ASN A 674 -4.63 -43.78 1.90
N VAL A 675 -3.38 -44.13 1.58
CA VAL A 675 -2.88 -44.21 0.21
C VAL A 675 -2.99 -45.63 -0.34
N SER A 676 -3.48 -45.74 -1.58
CA SER A 676 -3.57 -47.01 -2.32
C SER A 676 -2.25 -47.40 -3.01
N ALA A 677 -1.23 -46.55 -2.94
CA ALA A 677 0.07 -46.73 -3.59
C ALA A 677 1.19 -46.41 -2.61
N VAL A 678 2.20 -47.28 -2.54
CA VAL A 678 3.30 -47.19 -1.57
C VAL A 678 4.14 -45.94 -1.84
N ALA A 679 4.10 -44.98 -0.91
CA ALA A 679 5.04 -43.86 -0.87
C ALA A 679 6.38 -44.28 -0.27
N TYR A 680 7.47 -43.80 -0.86
CA TYR A 680 8.84 -44.05 -0.38
C TYR A 680 9.41 -42.91 0.44
N SER A 681 8.75 -41.73 0.43
CA SER A 681 9.14 -40.59 1.25
C SER A 681 7.97 -39.64 1.51
N ALA A 682 8.05 -38.90 2.62
CA ALA A 682 7.17 -37.78 2.97
C ALA A 682 8.00 -36.50 3.03
N ARG A 683 7.69 -35.48 2.22
CA ARG A 683 8.47 -34.24 2.13
C ARG A 683 7.65 -33.01 2.49
N LEU A 684 8.21 -32.12 3.30
CA LEU A 684 7.59 -30.84 3.65
C LEU A 684 8.07 -29.74 2.70
N LEU A 685 7.19 -29.27 1.81
CA LEU A 685 7.50 -28.19 0.88
C LEU A 685 7.39 -26.81 1.56
N ASP A 686 8.20 -25.84 1.11
CA ASP A 686 8.18 -24.45 1.63
C ASP A 686 6.83 -23.72 1.51
N SER A 687 5.89 -24.25 0.73
CA SER A 687 4.51 -23.77 0.65
C SER A 687 3.64 -24.15 1.86
N GLY A 688 4.11 -25.03 2.75
CA GLY A 688 3.29 -25.67 3.78
C GLY A 688 2.60 -26.95 3.33
N ASN A 689 2.80 -27.39 2.08
CA ASN A 689 2.25 -28.66 1.59
C ASN A 689 3.16 -29.82 1.99
N LEU A 690 2.64 -30.75 2.79
CA LEU A 690 3.28 -32.02 3.15
C LEU A 690 2.84 -33.07 2.14
N VAL A 691 3.76 -33.63 1.37
CA VAL A 691 3.46 -34.53 0.24
C VAL A 691 4.05 -35.93 0.46
N LEU A 692 3.32 -36.96 0.01
CA LEU A 692 3.80 -38.34 -0.08
C LEU A 692 4.18 -38.68 -1.52
N CYS A 693 5.39 -39.18 -1.74
CA CYS A 693 5.99 -39.36 -3.07
C CYS A 693 6.29 -40.83 -3.39
N GLN A 694 5.86 -41.27 -4.59
CA GLN A 694 6.06 -42.62 -5.11
C GLN A 694 7.38 -42.75 -5.89
N GLY A 695 8.51 -42.54 -5.21
CA GLY A 695 9.84 -42.78 -5.77
C GLY A 695 10.95 -42.10 -4.96
N ASP A 696 12.14 -42.69 -4.97
CA ASP A 696 13.33 -42.09 -4.35
C ASP A 696 13.81 -40.86 -5.15
N GLY A 697 14.48 -39.91 -4.49
CA GLY A 697 14.90 -38.63 -5.06
C GLY A 697 13.76 -37.62 -5.35
N GLY A 698 12.51 -38.07 -5.51
CA GLY A 698 11.35 -37.21 -5.74
C GLY A 698 11.01 -36.96 -7.23
N SER A 699 11.43 -37.85 -8.12
CA SER A 699 10.93 -37.93 -9.51
C SER A 699 9.58 -38.66 -9.62
N GLY A 700 9.11 -39.27 -8.53
CA GLY A 700 7.85 -40.01 -8.45
C GLY A 700 6.60 -39.12 -8.31
N GLY A 701 5.44 -39.69 -8.64
CA GLY A 701 4.15 -39.01 -8.47
C GLY A 701 3.79 -38.75 -7.00
N ILE A 702 3.03 -37.67 -6.76
CA ILE A 702 2.44 -37.39 -5.44
C ILE A 702 1.20 -38.28 -5.26
N VAL A 703 1.18 -39.10 -4.21
CA VAL A 703 0.07 -40.01 -3.89
C VAL A 703 -0.88 -39.47 -2.82
N TRP A 704 -0.43 -38.50 -2.02
CA TRP A 704 -1.24 -37.76 -1.03
C TRP A 704 -0.58 -36.42 -0.70
N GLN A 705 -1.38 -35.44 -0.28
CA GLN A 705 -0.90 -34.12 0.12
C GLN A 705 -1.77 -33.45 1.20
N SER A 706 -1.18 -32.68 2.13
CA SER A 706 -1.94 -31.95 3.15
C SER A 706 -2.83 -30.85 2.56
N PHE A 707 -2.50 -30.30 1.39
CA PHE A 707 -3.32 -29.30 0.70
C PHE A 707 -4.70 -29.82 0.24
N ASP A 708 -4.89 -31.15 0.20
CA ASP A 708 -6.20 -31.77 -0.07
C ASP A 708 -7.04 -31.94 1.21
N HIS A 709 -6.48 -31.67 2.39
CA HIS A 709 -7.13 -31.83 3.70
C HIS A 709 -6.95 -30.58 4.61
N PRO A 710 -7.53 -29.42 4.26
CA PRO A 710 -7.54 -28.21 5.11
C PRO A 710 -8.06 -28.41 6.54
N THR A 711 -7.59 -27.55 7.45
CA THR A 711 -8.17 -27.37 8.78
C THR A 711 -8.99 -26.07 8.83
N ASN A 712 -8.60 -25.07 9.63
CA ASN A 712 -9.21 -23.74 9.68
C ASN A 712 -8.60 -22.75 8.68
N THR A 713 -7.49 -23.11 8.04
CA THR A 713 -6.55 -22.20 7.37
C THR A 713 -6.40 -22.52 5.88
N LEU A 714 -6.33 -21.48 5.06
CA LEU A 714 -6.02 -21.50 3.63
C LEU A 714 -4.68 -20.80 3.39
N LEU A 715 -3.74 -21.52 2.78
CA LEU A 715 -2.40 -21.02 2.43
C LEU A 715 -2.33 -20.53 0.97
N PRO A 716 -1.29 -19.75 0.61
CA PRO A 716 -1.07 -19.33 -0.78
C PRO A 716 -0.96 -20.53 -1.74
N ASN A 717 -1.62 -20.45 -2.89
CA ASN A 717 -1.81 -21.50 -3.90
C ASN A 717 -2.66 -22.71 -3.49
N MET A 718 -3.12 -22.79 -2.23
CA MET A 718 -4.00 -23.87 -1.77
C MET A 718 -5.40 -23.74 -2.40
N LYS A 719 -6.01 -24.87 -2.77
CA LYS A 719 -7.33 -24.90 -3.45
C LYS A 719 -8.45 -25.04 -2.43
N LEU A 720 -9.44 -24.13 -2.47
CA LEU A 720 -10.68 -24.20 -1.70
C LEU A 720 -11.85 -24.48 -2.65
N GLY A 721 -12.46 -25.65 -2.54
CA GLY A 721 -13.49 -26.15 -3.45
C GLY A 721 -13.27 -27.59 -3.91
N TRP A 722 -13.96 -27.97 -4.97
CA TRP A 722 -14.21 -29.35 -5.38
C TRP A 722 -13.26 -29.85 -6.48
N ASN A 723 -12.77 -31.07 -6.34
CA ASN A 723 -12.31 -31.88 -7.46
C ASN A 723 -13.51 -32.68 -8.00
N ARG A 724 -13.98 -32.38 -9.22
CA ARG A 724 -15.13 -33.05 -9.84
C ARG A 724 -14.81 -34.49 -10.24
N ARG A 725 -13.53 -34.83 -10.52
CA ARG A 725 -13.13 -36.19 -10.90
C ARG A 725 -13.08 -37.15 -9.71
N THR A 726 -12.70 -36.67 -8.53
CA THR A 726 -12.57 -37.53 -7.32
C THR A 726 -13.69 -37.33 -6.29
N GLY A 727 -14.55 -36.32 -6.46
CA GLY A 727 -15.60 -35.97 -5.50
C GLY A 727 -15.10 -35.26 -4.23
N LEU A 728 -13.80 -34.96 -4.13
CA LEU A 728 -13.19 -34.32 -2.95
C LEU A 728 -13.60 -32.85 -2.84
N GLU A 729 -14.31 -32.49 -1.76
CA GLU A 729 -14.49 -31.10 -1.30
C GLU A 729 -13.33 -30.69 -0.39
N ARG A 730 -12.67 -29.57 -0.71
CA ARG A 730 -11.73 -28.87 0.19
C ARG A 730 -12.43 -27.65 0.77
N PHE A 731 -12.66 -27.64 2.08
CA PHE A 731 -13.37 -26.58 2.80
C PHE A 731 -12.67 -26.28 4.13
N LEU A 732 -12.78 -25.05 4.64
CA LEU A 732 -12.22 -24.71 5.95
C LEU A 732 -13.25 -25.02 7.06
N THR A 733 -12.77 -25.41 8.23
CA THR A 733 -13.54 -25.58 9.47
C THR A 733 -12.78 -24.96 10.62
N SER A 734 -13.42 -24.05 11.37
CA SER A 734 -12.79 -23.37 12.49
C SER A 734 -12.23 -24.35 13.51
N TRP A 735 -11.33 -23.88 14.36
CA TRP A 735 -11.07 -24.56 15.63
C TRP A 735 -12.31 -24.45 16.52
N LYS A 736 -12.38 -25.30 17.54
CA LYS A 736 -13.49 -25.33 18.50
C LYS A 736 -13.34 -24.23 19.57
N SER A 737 -12.11 -23.91 19.92
CA SER A 737 -11.69 -22.72 20.67
C SER A 737 -10.22 -22.41 20.35
N THR A 738 -9.68 -21.33 20.90
CA THR A 738 -8.26 -20.96 20.83
C THR A 738 -7.30 -22.09 21.19
N ASP A 739 -7.69 -22.95 22.14
CA ASP A 739 -6.85 -24.00 22.72
C ASP A 739 -7.31 -25.43 22.35
N ASP A 740 -8.40 -25.57 21.58
CA ASP A 740 -8.92 -26.86 21.11
C ASP A 740 -9.03 -26.87 19.57
N PRO A 741 -8.02 -27.42 18.86
CA PRO A 741 -7.96 -27.44 17.40
C PRO A 741 -8.94 -28.43 16.75
N SER A 742 -9.72 -29.18 17.53
CA SER A 742 -10.80 -30.03 17.00
C SER A 742 -11.82 -29.24 16.17
N THR A 743 -12.65 -29.94 15.41
CA THR A 743 -13.57 -29.35 14.44
C THR A 743 -14.65 -28.51 15.15
N GLY A 744 -14.62 -27.19 14.91
CA GLY A 744 -15.59 -26.23 15.43
C GLY A 744 -16.84 -26.07 14.56
N GLU A 745 -17.77 -25.20 15.00
CA GLU A 745 -19.08 -25.04 14.37
C GLU A 745 -19.07 -24.28 13.03
N ASN A 746 -18.02 -23.51 12.71
CA ASN A 746 -18.02 -22.62 11.56
C ASN A 746 -17.27 -23.25 10.38
N SER A 747 -17.82 -23.20 9.16
CA SER A 747 -17.14 -23.72 7.96
C SER A 747 -17.25 -22.81 6.74
N LEU A 748 -16.15 -22.63 6.00
CA LEU A 748 -16.09 -21.87 4.75
C LEU A 748 -16.09 -22.84 3.57
N ARG A 749 -17.20 -22.88 2.83
CA ARG A 749 -17.49 -23.86 1.78
C ARG A 749 -17.79 -23.20 0.44
N LEU A 750 -17.57 -23.94 -0.64
CA LEU A 750 -17.89 -23.52 -2.01
C LEU A 750 -19.09 -24.34 -2.51
N GLU A 751 -20.26 -23.70 -2.62
CA GLU A 751 -21.50 -24.37 -3.01
C GLU A 751 -21.59 -24.51 -4.55
N LEU A 752 -21.84 -25.73 -5.04
CA LEU A 752 -21.86 -26.07 -6.47
C LEU A 752 -23.22 -25.81 -7.13
N ASN A 753 -23.51 -24.55 -7.42
CA ASN A 753 -24.64 -24.14 -8.26
C ASN A 753 -24.17 -23.75 -9.68
N GLU A 754 -25.10 -23.39 -10.57
CA GLU A 754 -24.79 -22.88 -11.92
C GLU A 754 -23.82 -21.68 -11.89
N LEU A 755 -23.92 -20.85 -10.85
CA LEU A 755 -22.87 -19.94 -10.39
C LEU A 755 -22.40 -20.38 -8.99
N PRO A 756 -21.17 -20.92 -8.84
CA PRO A 756 -20.64 -21.30 -7.54
C PRO A 756 -20.50 -20.13 -6.58
N GLN A 757 -20.83 -20.33 -5.30
CA GLN A 757 -20.78 -19.28 -4.27
C GLN A 757 -19.96 -19.73 -3.06
N LEU A 758 -19.05 -18.84 -2.62
CA LEU A 758 -18.28 -19.04 -1.40
C LEU A 758 -19.08 -18.50 -0.21
N ILE A 759 -19.42 -19.38 0.72
CA ILE A 759 -20.34 -19.10 1.84
C ILE A 759 -19.68 -19.54 3.15
N LEU A 760 -19.76 -18.68 4.15
CA LEU A 760 -19.40 -18.99 5.53
C LEU A 760 -20.66 -19.46 6.26
N PHE A 761 -20.64 -20.71 6.70
CA PHE A 761 -21.71 -21.37 7.42
C PHE A 761 -21.41 -21.45 8.92
N LYS A 762 -22.46 -21.37 9.75
CA LYS A 762 -22.47 -21.86 11.13
C LYS A 762 -23.34 -23.11 11.23
N GLY A 763 -22.80 -24.16 11.86
CA GLY A 763 -23.42 -25.47 11.89
C GLY A 763 -23.60 -26.06 10.49
N ALA A 764 -24.58 -26.95 10.33
CA ALA A 764 -24.79 -27.68 9.08
C ALA A 764 -25.35 -26.83 7.92
N SER A 765 -26.01 -25.69 8.18
CA SER A 765 -26.75 -24.95 7.13
C SER A 765 -26.95 -23.45 7.33
N SER A 766 -26.60 -22.86 8.49
CA SER A 766 -26.90 -21.43 8.73
C SER A 766 -25.91 -20.52 8.00
N ARG A 767 -26.38 -19.76 7.00
CA ARG A 767 -25.55 -18.85 6.19
C ARG A 767 -25.25 -17.57 6.97
N VAL A 768 -23.97 -17.33 7.30
CA VAL A 768 -23.50 -16.15 8.06
C VAL A 768 -23.02 -15.04 7.13
N TRP A 769 -22.30 -15.40 6.07
CA TRP A 769 -21.76 -14.48 5.06
C TRP A 769 -21.61 -15.16 3.70
N ARG A 770 -21.69 -14.37 2.61
CA ARG A 770 -21.53 -14.82 1.23
C ARG A 770 -20.63 -13.83 0.46
N LEU A 771 -19.59 -14.34 -0.19
CA LEU A 771 -18.70 -13.56 -1.06
C LEU A 771 -19.49 -12.99 -2.27
N PRO A 772 -19.25 -11.73 -2.69
CA PRO A 772 -19.87 -11.18 -3.89
C PRO A 772 -19.59 -12.01 -5.16
N THR A 773 -20.62 -12.23 -5.98
CA THR A 773 -20.50 -13.02 -7.22
C THR A 773 -20.24 -12.11 -8.43
N ARG A 774 -19.02 -12.13 -8.98
CA ARG A 774 -18.66 -11.39 -10.20
C ARG A 774 -18.97 -12.21 -11.47
N LEU A 775 -19.46 -11.55 -12.53
CA LEU A 775 -19.86 -12.19 -13.81
C LEU A 775 -18.83 -12.03 -14.96
N LYS A 776 -17.57 -11.70 -14.68
CA LYS A 776 -16.50 -11.66 -15.71
C LYS A 776 -16.03 -13.11 -16.03
N ARG A 777 -15.86 -13.46 -17.31
CA ARG A 777 -15.52 -14.84 -17.76
C ARG A 777 -14.16 -15.30 -17.23
N GLN A 778 -14.11 -16.50 -16.65
CA GLN A 778 -12.91 -17.06 -16.01
C GLN A 778 -11.81 -17.44 -17.01
N ARG A 779 -10.86 -16.52 -17.21
CA ARG A 779 -9.48 -16.82 -17.63
C ARG A 779 -8.55 -15.96 -16.78
N SER A 780 -7.93 -16.56 -15.77
CA SER A 780 -6.97 -15.91 -14.85
C SER A 780 -7.42 -14.54 -14.35
N ALA A 781 -8.71 -14.40 -14.04
CA ALA A 781 -9.24 -13.18 -13.47
C ALA A 781 -8.68 -13.02 -12.05
N LYS A 782 -7.92 -11.94 -11.83
CA LYS A 782 -7.54 -11.52 -10.48
C LYS A 782 -8.80 -11.30 -9.67
N ALA A 783 -8.95 -11.99 -8.54
CA ALA A 783 -10.00 -11.65 -7.58
C ALA A 783 -9.50 -10.50 -6.70
N GLU A 784 -9.88 -9.28 -7.08
CA GLU A 784 -9.51 -8.02 -6.40
C GLU A 784 -10.48 -7.67 -5.26
N ASP A 785 -11.31 -8.63 -4.81
CA ASP A 785 -12.17 -8.56 -3.61
C ASP A 785 -11.48 -9.04 -2.32
N MET A 786 -10.29 -9.62 -2.41
CA MET A 786 -9.38 -9.73 -1.25
C MET A 786 -8.52 -8.47 -1.24
N ALA A 787 -8.39 -7.84 -0.07
CA ALA A 787 -7.96 -6.44 0.07
C ALA A 787 -6.66 -6.08 -0.67
N GLY A 788 -6.56 -4.80 -1.07
CA GLY A 788 -5.76 -4.35 -2.19
C GLY A 788 -4.24 -4.62 -2.16
N SER A 789 -3.64 -4.49 -3.35
CA SER A 789 -2.21 -4.44 -3.69
C SER A 789 -1.28 -5.60 -3.28
N ILE A 790 -1.66 -6.52 -2.39
CA ILE A 790 -0.77 -7.57 -1.87
C ILE A 790 -1.07 -8.97 -2.46
N PHE A 791 -2.28 -9.21 -2.98
CA PHE A 791 -2.74 -10.54 -3.42
C PHE A 791 -3.33 -10.56 -4.83
N ASN A 792 -3.28 -11.71 -5.50
CA ASN A 792 -4.20 -12.03 -6.59
C ASN A 792 -5.01 -13.28 -6.20
N GLY A 793 -6.32 -13.16 -6.00
CA GLY A 793 -7.16 -14.37 -5.99
C GLY A 793 -7.33 -14.95 -7.40
N THR A 794 -7.64 -16.25 -7.50
CA THR A 794 -8.04 -16.90 -8.76
C THR A 794 -9.24 -17.80 -8.53
N VAL A 795 -10.16 -17.86 -9.51
CA VAL A 795 -11.33 -18.74 -9.47
C VAL A 795 -11.39 -19.56 -10.74
N VAL A 796 -11.56 -20.87 -10.59
CA VAL A 796 -11.61 -21.86 -11.67
C VAL A 796 -12.91 -22.66 -11.52
N ASN A 797 -13.62 -22.85 -12.63
CA ASN A 797 -14.77 -23.75 -12.79
C ASN A 797 -14.66 -24.39 -14.17
N ASN A 798 -14.19 -25.64 -14.21
CA ASN A 798 -14.08 -26.43 -15.43
C ASN A 798 -14.71 -27.83 -15.20
N LEU A 799 -14.51 -28.77 -16.14
CA LEU A 799 -15.07 -30.13 -16.04
C LEU A 799 -14.37 -31.01 -14.99
N ASP A 800 -13.17 -30.64 -14.56
CA ASP A 800 -12.30 -31.42 -13.68
C ASP A 800 -12.33 -30.92 -12.23
N GLU A 801 -12.44 -29.60 -12.02
CA GLU A 801 -12.43 -28.97 -10.70
C GLU A 801 -13.13 -27.60 -10.67
N VAL A 802 -13.61 -27.23 -9.48
CA VAL A 802 -14.21 -25.93 -9.17
C VAL A 802 -13.61 -25.42 -7.87
N TYR A 803 -12.73 -24.42 -7.93
CA TYR A 803 -12.06 -23.91 -6.73
C TYR A 803 -11.78 -22.42 -6.79
N THR A 804 -11.60 -21.83 -5.62
CA THR A 804 -10.96 -20.53 -5.42
C THR A 804 -9.61 -20.74 -4.71
N SER A 805 -8.63 -19.88 -5.01
CA SER A 805 -7.34 -19.83 -4.32
C SER A 805 -6.79 -18.41 -4.35
N TYR A 806 -5.70 -18.13 -3.63
CA TYR A 806 -5.00 -16.85 -3.73
C TYR A 806 -3.49 -17.02 -3.85
N THR A 807 -2.84 -16.06 -4.48
CA THR A 807 -1.38 -15.96 -4.58
C THR A 807 -0.91 -14.61 -4.05
N LEU A 808 0.33 -14.56 -3.58
CA LEU A 808 0.99 -13.34 -3.10
C LEU A 808 1.59 -12.60 -4.29
N ILE A 809 1.41 -11.28 -4.35
CA ILE A 809 2.08 -10.42 -5.35
C ILE A 809 3.59 -10.30 -5.05
N ASN A 810 3.96 -10.33 -3.76
CA ASN A 810 5.35 -10.50 -3.34
C ASN A 810 5.51 -11.79 -2.52
N ALA A 811 6.26 -12.76 -3.05
CA ALA A 811 6.46 -14.07 -2.43
C ALA A 811 7.28 -14.04 -1.13
N SER A 812 7.96 -12.93 -0.79
CA SER A 812 8.68 -12.81 0.49
C SER A 812 7.80 -12.38 1.67
N ASN A 813 6.52 -12.06 1.44
CA ASN A 813 5.57 -11.73 2.51
C ASN A 813 4.90 -13.03 3.01
N LEU A 814 4.88 -13.29 4.32
CA LEU A 814 4.04 -14.36 4.88
C LEU A 814 2.64 -13.80 5.17
N SER A 815 1.60 -14.42 4.61
CA SER A 815 0.21 -14.07 4.89
C SER A 815 -0.71 -15.27 4.68
N THR A 816 -1.67 -15.40 5.60
CA THR A 816 -2.58 -16.55 5.71
C THR A 816 -4.02 -16.10 5.96
N MET A 817 -4.98 -16.90 5.48
CA MET A 817 -6.42 -16.68 5.67
C MET A 817 -7.01 -17.82 6.49
N PHE A 818 -7.79 -17.52 7.53
CA PHE A 818 -8.38 -18.53 8.40
C PHE A 818 -9.77 -18.15 8.90
N VAL A 819 -10.54 -19.17 9.33
CA VAL A 819 -11.82 -19.01 10.02
C VAL A 819 -11.60 -19.20 11.52
N ASP A 820 -11.97 -18.21 12.32
CA ASP A 820 -11.90 -18.28 13.79
C ASP A 820 -13.13 -18.96 14.43
N GLU A 821 -13.03 -19.28 15.71
CA GLU A 821 -14.07 -19.93 16.51
C GLU A 821 -15.36 -19.08 16.64
N LEU A 822 -15.26 -17.76 16.47
CA LEU A 822 -16.41 -16.84 16.46
C LEU A 822 -17.17 -16.84 15.11
N GLY A 823 -16.62 -17.48 14.09
CA GLY A 823 -17.18 -17.47 12.73
C GLY A 823 -16.86 -16.17 11.99
N THR A 824 -15.64 -15.67 12.15
CA THR A 824 -15.05 -14.57 11.39
C THR A 824 -14.06 -15.13 10.38
N LEU A 825 -14.16 -14.72 9.11
CA LEU A 825 -13.08 -14.95 8.14
C LEU A 825 -12.05 -13.82 8.30
N LYS A 826 -10.81 -14.17 8.64
CA LYS A 826 -9.70 -13.24 8.86
C LYS A 826 -8.57 -13.51 7.87
N MET A 827 -7.88 -12.44 7.46
CA MET A 827 -6.65 -12.50 6.68
C MET A 827 -5.58 -11.68 7.40
N VAL A 828 -4.50 -12.35 7.78
CA VAL A 828 -3.39 -11.77 8.54
C VAL A 828 -2.10 -11.79 7.73
N THR A 829 -1.27 -10.79 7.93
CA THR A 829 0.05 -10.66 7.29
C THR A 829 1.11 -10.51 8.36
N TRP A 830 2.22 -11.23 8.23
CA TRP A 830 3.34 -11.15 9.16
C TRP A 830 4.19 -9.92 8.86
N VAL A 831 4.24 -8.99 9.82
CA VAL A 831 4.99 -7.74 9.75
C VAL A 831 5.78 -7.55 11.06
N GLY A 832 6.53 -8.59 11.46
CA GLY A 832 7.17 -8.70 12.78
C GLY A 832 6.22 -9.09 13.93
N LYS A 833 4.92 -8.99 13.67
CA LYS A 833 3.80 -9.63 14.37
C LYS A 833 2.71 -9.95 13.35
N TRP A 834 1.70 -10.75 13.70
CA TRP A 834 0.50 -10.83 12.87
C TRP A 834 -0.29 -9.52 12.91
N VAL A 835 -0.55 -8.97 11.73
CA VAL A 835 -1.40 -7.79 11.53
C VAL A 835 -2.63 -8.24 10.75
N GLU A 836 -3.82 -8.01 11.30
CA GLU A 836 -5.07 -8.21 10.57
C GLU A 836 -5.17 -7.19 9.43
N PHE A 837 -5.20 -7.69 8.20
CA PHE A 837 -5.25 -6.89 6.98
C PHE A 837 -6.67 -6.82 6.39
N TYR A 838 -7.47 -7.85 6.65
CA TYR A 838 -8.89 -7.89 6.29
C TYR A 838 -9.64 -8.86 7.22
N SER A 839 -10.86 -8.48 7.62
CA SER A 839 -11.76 -9.36 8.37
C SER A 839 -13.22 -9.14 8.00
N VAL A 840 -13.99 -10.23 8.01
CA VAL A 840 -15.44 -10.23 7.78
C VAL A 840 -16.14 -9.99 9.12
N VAL A 841 -16.03 -8.77 9.64
CA VAL A 841 -16.46 -8.41 11.00
C VAL A 841 -17.98 -8.54 11.19
N ARG A 842 -18.39 -9.28 12.22
CA ARG A 842 -19.74 -9.17 12.81
C ARG A 842 -19.91 -7.78 13.43
N GLY A 843 -20.54 -6.86 12.70
CA GLY A 843 -20.82 -5.49 13.18
C GLY A 843 -20.74 -4.42 12.10
N ALA A 844 -20.04 -4.70 10.98
CA ALA A 844 -20.02 -3.80 9.84
C ALA A 844 -21.39 -3.78 9.11
N GLN A 845 -21.95 -2.59 8.90
CA GLN A 845 -23.24 -2.42 8.23
C GLN A 845 -23.25 -3.13 6.86
N CYS A 846 -24.36 -3.81 6.57
CA CYS A 846 -24.57 -4.57 5.33
C CYS A 846 -23.57 -5.73 5.06
N VAL A 847 -22.82 -6.24 6.05
CA VAL A 847 -21.90 -7.38 5.84
C VAL A 847 -22.54 -8.74 6.12
N ALA A 848 -23.37 -8.87 7.15
CA ALA A 848 -24.06 -10.12 7.47
C ALA A 848 -25.01 -10.57 6.34
N TYR A 849 -25.02 -11.88 6.08
CA TYR A 849 -25.90 -12.49 5.07
C TYR A 849 -27.36 -12.15 5.34
N GLY A 850 -28.06 -11.60 4.35
CA GLY A 850 -29.52 -11.39 4.44
C GLY A 850 -29.98 -10.33 5.45
N ARG A 851 -29.10 -9.39 5.87
CA ARG A 851 -29.37 -8.34 6.90
C ARG A 851 -30.71 -7.58 6.77
N CYS A 852 -31.31 -7.51 5.58
CA CYS A 852 -32.56 -6.80 5.31
C CYS A 852 -33.73 -7.71 4.88
N GLY A 853 -33.66 -9.00 5.24
CA GLY A 853 -34.70 -9.99 4.95
C GLY A 853 -34.89 -10.28 3.45
N ALA A 854 -36.04 -10.88 3.13
CA ALA A 854 -36.44 -11.13 1.75
C ALA A 854 -36.91 -9.84 1.07
N TYR A 855 -36.51 -9.63 -0.19
CA TYR A 855 -36.89 -8.47 -1.01
C TYR A 855 -36.46 -7.09 -0.46
N GLY A 856 -35.65 -7.05 0.59
CA GLY A 856 -34.92 -5.87 1.03
C GLY A 856 -33.52 -5.79 0.41
N TYR A 857 -32.95 -4.59 0.38
CA TYR A 857 -31.53 -4.37 0.11
C TYR A 857 -30.92 -3.42 1.14
N CYS A 858 -29.65 -3.65 1.46
CA CYS A 858 -28.92 -2.85 2.44
C CYS A 858 -28.11 -1.72 1.78
N ASN A 859 -28.19 -0.50 2.30
CA ASN A 859 -27.51 0.69 1.78
C ASN A 859 -26.71 1.42 2.89
N PRO A 860 -25.36 1.27 2.94
CA PRO A 860 -24.54 1.85 4.00
C PRO A 860 -24.40 3.39 3.91
N ASN A 861 -24.96 4.03 2.88
CA ASN A 861 -24.97 5.49 2.74
C ASN A 861 -26.17 6.17 3.41
N ASN A 862 -27.09 5.43 4.03
CA ASN A 862 -28.21 5.97 4.83
C ASN A 862 -27.68 6.45 6.20
N GLY A 863 -26.81 7.47 6.23
CA GLY A 863 -25.98 7.83 7.39
C GLY A 863 -26.69 8.31 8.68
N GLN A 864 -28.02 8.32 8.73
CA GLN A 864 -28.84 8.61 9.92
C GLN A 864 -30.12 7.73 10.00
N ASP A 865 -30.66 7.34 8.83
CA ASP A 865 -31.83 6.45 8.71
C ASP A 865 -31.48 4.96 8.95
N PHE A 866 -32.49 4.09 8.88
CA PHE A 866 -32.29 2.63 8.86
C PHE A 866 -31.56 2.20 7.58
N GLU A 867 -30.58 1.29 7.68
CA GLU A 867 -29.75 0.88 6.54
C GLU A 867 -30.48 -0.01 5.52
N CYS A 868 -31.64 -0.56 5.90
CA CYS A 868 -32.45 -1.43 5.06
C CYS A 868 -33.49 -0.65 4.24
N THR A 869 -33.71 -1.05 2.99
CA THR A 869 -34.72 -0.45 2.10
C THR A 869 -35.33 -1.54 1.22
N CYS A 870 -36.65 -1.56 1.08
CA CYS A 870 -37.31 -2.52 0.19
C CYS A 870 -36.97 -2.29 -1.29
N LEU A 871 -36.88 -3.37 -2.07
CA LEU A 871 -36.69 -3.31 -3.51
C LEU A 871 -37.88 -2.60 -4.21
N PRO A 872 -37.68 -2.05 -5.42
CA PRO A 872 -38.77 -1.42 -6.18
C PRO A 872 -39.97 -2.36 -6.34
N GLY A 873 -41.18 -1.87 -6.06
CA GLY A 873 -42.42 -2.68 -6.06
C GLY A 873 -42.76 -3.35 -4.71
N TYR A 874 -41.89 -3.25 -3.70
CA TYR A 874 -42.05 -3.89 -2.39
C TYR A 874 -42.10 -2.86 -1.25
N GLU A 875 -42.67 -3.25 -0.11
CA GLU A 875 -42.72 -2.48 1.15
C GLU A 875 -42.64 -3.40 2.37
N PRO A 876 -42.32 -2.88 3.58
CA PRO A 876 -42.08 -3.70 4.76
C PRO A 876 -43.26 -4.62 5.08
N ARG A 877 -42.98 -5.86 5.48
CA ARG A 877 -44.02 -6.81 5.93
C ARG A 877 -44.70 -6.32 7.21
N SER A 878 -43.91 -5.91 8.20
CA SER A 878 -44.34 -5.23 9.41
C SER A 878 -43.78 -3.82 9.40
N ALA A 879 -44.67 -2.81 9.39
CA ALA A 879 -44.25 -1.42 9.47
C ALA A 879 -43.74 -1.03 10.87
N GLU A 880 -44.20 -1.73 11.91
CA GLU A 880 -43.81 -1.51 13.31
C GLU A 880 -42.37 -1.97 13.55
N GLU A 881 -42.03 -3.21 13.19
CA GLU A 881 -40.68 -3.76 13.24
C GLU A 881 -39.69 -2.94 12.40
N TRP A 882 -40.09 -2.51 11.20
CA TRP A 882 -39.24 -1.70 10.33
C TRP A 882 -38.95 -0.31 10.90
N ASN A 883 -39.87 0.26 11.69
CA ASN A 883 -39.64 1.49 12.45
C ASN A 883 -38.73 1.24 13.68
N LEU A 884 -38.79 0.06 14.28
CA LEU A 884 -37.89 -0.41 15.34
C LEU A 884 -36.48 -0.83 14.82
N ARG A 885 -36.24 -0.71 13.51
CA ARG A 885 -35.00 -1.11 12.81
C ARG A 885 -34.75 -2.63 12.76
N ASP A 886 -35.82 -3.42 12.82
CA ASP A 886 -35.78 -4.82 12.39
C ASP A 886 -36.28 -4.95 10.94
N ALA A 887 -35.63 -5.82 10.17
CA ALA A 887 -35.97 -6.15 8.79
C ALA A 887 -35.92 -7.67 8.53
N SER A 888 -35.92 -8.49 9.58
CA SER A 888 -35.85 -9.95 9.50
C SER A 888 -37.01 -10.52 8.67
N ASP A 889 -38.22 -9.99 8.89
CA ASP A 889 -39.46 -10.34 8.17
C ASP A 889 -39.51 -9.82 6.72
N GLY A 890 -38.57 -8.95 6.35
CA GLY A 890 -38.35 -8.45 4.99
C GLY A 890 -39.51 -7.60 4.44
N CYS A 891 -39.70 -7.70 3.13
CA CYS A 891 -40.66 -6.90 2.37
C CYS A 891 -41.65 -7.78 1.59
N ILE A 892 -42.90 -7.30 1.48
CA ILE A 892 -43.99 -7.87 0.66
C ILE A 892 -44.25 -6.97 -0.56
N LYS A 893 -45.06 -7.44 -1.51
CA LYS A 893 -45.42 -6.64 -2.70
C LYS A 893 -46.46 -5.60 -2.31
N LYS A 894 -46.32 -4.36 -2.79
CA LYS A 894 -47.25 -3.25 -2.47
C LYS A 894 -48.71 -3.44 -2.89
N ARG A 895 -48.98 -4.43 -3.76
CA ARG A 895 -50.27 -4.68 -4.43
C ARG A 895 -50.36 -6.15 -4.82
N GLU A 896 -50.63 -7.04 -3.87
CA GLU A 896 -50.62 -8.49 -4.13
C GLU A 896 -51.67 -8.93 -5.18
N GLU A 897 -52.79 -8.20 -5.27
CA GLU A 897 -53.87 -8.41 -6.25
C GLU A 897 -53.44 -8.21 -7.72
N LEU A 898 -52.36 -7.45 -7.98
CA LEU A 898 -51.92 -7.15 -9.34
C LEU A 898 -50.91 -8.19 -9.85
N SER A 899 -51.41 -9.14 -10.66
CA SER A 899 -50.57 -10.09 -11.38
C SER A 899 -49.52 -9.37 -12.26
N MET A 900 -48.24 -9.63 -11.97
CA MET A 900 -47.09 -9.06 -12.68
C MET A 900 -46.74 -9.81 -13.99
N CYS A 901 -47.68 -10.56 -14.58
CA CYS A 901 -47.47 -11.28 -15.84
C CYS A 901 -48.48 -10.86 -16.92
N LYS A 902 -47.97 -10.45 -18.08
CA LYS A 902 -48.73 -10.05 -19.29
C LYS A 902 -49.68 -8.84 -19.11
N ASN A 903 -49.51 -8.06 -18.04
CA ASN A 903 -50.39 -6.94 -17.65
C ASN A 903 -49.71 -5.56 -17.81
N GLY A 904 -48.64 -5.48 -18.60
CA GLY A 904 -47.88 -4.24 -18.81
C GLY A 904 -46.84 -3.98 -17.72
N GLU A 905 -46.39 -5.05 -17.05
CA GLU A 905 -45.27 -5.06 -16.12
C GLU A 905 -43.96 -4.54 -16.75
N GLY A 906 -42.94 -4.37 -15.93
CA GLY A 906 -41.59 -4.12 -16.41
C GLY A 906 -40.57 -4.25 -15.30
N PHE A 907 -39.38 -3.70 -15.51
CA PHE A 907 -38.30 -3.77 -14.52
C PHE A 907 -37.84 -2.39 -14.08
N VAL A 908 -37.43 -2.30 -12.82
CA VAL A 908 -36.73 -1.14 -12.25
C VAL A 908 -35.29 -1.52 -11.98
N LYS A 909 -34.38 -0.66 -12.44
CA LYS A 909 -32.95 -0.79 -12.26
C LYS A 909 -32.53 -0.42 -10.83
N VAL A 910 -31.87 -1.33 -10.12
CA VAL A 910 -31.11 -1.08 -8.89
C VAL A 910 -29.63 -1.09 -9.26
N GLU A 911 -29.06 0.10 -9.38
CA GLU A 911 -27.67 0.29 -9.84
C GLU A 911 -26.64 -0.17 -8.81
N ASN A 912 -25.50 -0.71 -9.26
CA ASN A 912 -24.32 -0.99 -8.44
C ASN A 912 -24.62 -1.89 -7.22
N ALA A 913 -25.21 -3.07 -7.45
CA ALA A 913 -25.67 -3.98 -6.41
C ALA A 913 -24.82 -5.25 -6.31
N LYS A 914 -24.66 -5.77 -5.08
CA LYS A 914 -24.39 -7.18 -4.83
C LYS A 914 -25.64 -7.93 -5.29
N ILE A 915 -25.50 -8.77 -6.32
CA ILE A 915 -26.63 -9.54 -6.84
C ILE A 915 -27.17 -10.49 -5.76
N PRO A 916 -28.45 -10.86 -5.79
CA PRO A 916 -29.03 -11.76 -4.79
C PRO A 916 -28.29 -13.11 -4.71
N ASP A 917 -28.60 -13.90 -3.69
CA ASP A 917 -28.18 -15.29 -3.59
C ASP A 917 -28.48 -16.08 -4.88
N THR A 918 -27.57 -16.92 -5.37
CA THR A 918 -27.73 -17.64 -6.66
C THR A 918 -27.96 -19.13 -6.52
N SER A 919 -28.17 -19.67 -5.32
CA SER A 919 -28.48 -21.10 -5.12
C SER A 919 -29.78 -21.56 -5.80
N LYS A 920 -30.65 -20.61 -6.19
CA LYS A 920 -31.94 -20.82 -6.88
C LYS A 920 -32.11 -19.95 -8.13
N ALA A 921 -31.01 -19.43 -8.68
CA ALA A 921 -30.99 -18.67 -9.92
C ALA A 921 -30.68 -19.57 -11.12
N ARG A 922 -31.15 -19.19 -12.32
CA ARG A 922 -30.76 -19.83 -13.59
C ARG A 922 -29.85 -18.92 -14.41
N VAL A 923 -28.83 -19.51 -15.03
CA VAL A 923 -27.69 -18.84 -15.65
C VAL A 923 -27.65 -19.18 -17.14
N TRP A 924 -27.86 -18.17 -17.98
CA TRP A 924 -27.91 -18.33 -19.42
C TRP A 924 -26.66 -17.71 -20.06
N MET A 925 -25.84 -18.55 -20.69
CA MET A 925 -24.63 -18.13 -21.38
C MET A 925 -24.97 -17.65 -22.81
N GLY A 926 -24.52 -16.45 -23.17
CA GLY A 926 -24.66 -15.87 -24.51
C GLY A 926 -25.91 -15.01 -24.74
N LEU A 927 -26.91 -15.02 -23.86
CA LEU A 927 -28.07 -14.13 -23.96
C LEU A 927 -27.67 -12.68 -23.66
N SER A 928 -28.00 -11.76 -24.57
CA SER A 928 -27.83 -10.32 -24.33
C SER A 928 -28.76 -9.80 -23.23
N ALA A 929 -28.50 -8.57 -22.76
CA ALA A 929 -29.36 -7.90 -21.79
C ALA A 929 -30.82 -7.67 -22.25
N HIS A 930 -31.11 -7.78 -23.55
CA HIS A 930 -32.48 -7.74 -24.06
C HIS A 930 -33.14 -9.13 -24.04
N GLU A 931 -32.43 -10.17 -24.50
CA GLU A 931 -32.93 -11.55 -24.48
C GLU A 931 -33.11 -12.05 -23.04
N CYS A 932 -32.19 -11.70 -22.14
CA CYS A 932 -32.30 -11.95 -20.70
C CYS A 932 -33.55 -11.32 -20.08
N LYS A 933 -33.87 -10.08 -20.48
CA LYS A 933 -35.10 -9.38 -20.08
C LYS A 933 -36.33 -10.11 -20.59
N ASP A 934 -36.34 -10.51 -21.86
CA ASP A 934 -37.49 -11.13 -22.51
C ASP A 934 -37.74 -12.56 -22.00
N GLU A 935 -36.69 -13.30 -21.69
CA GLU A 935 -36.78 -14.62 -21.04
C GLU A 935 -37.35 -14.51 -19.62
N CYS A 936 -36.94 -13.48 -18.87
CA CYS A 936 -37.56 -13.15 -17.59
C CYS A 936 -39.03 -12.68 -17.75
N LEU A 937 -39.41 -11.99 -18.83
CA LEU A 937 -40.82 -11.62 -19.07
C LEU A 937 -41.68 -12.83 -19.43
N ARG A 938 -41.20 -13.71 -20.31
CA ARG A 938 -41.87 -14.94 -20.77
C ARG A 938 -42.31 -15.82 -19.61
N ASN A 939 -41.43 -15.99 -18.62
CA ASN A 939 -41.71 -16.76 -17.42
C ASN A 939 -42.36 -15.88 -16.34
N CYS A 940 -43.65 -16.09 -16.04
CA CYS A 940 -44.38 -15.33 -15.04
C CYS A 940 -43.76 -15.36 -13.63
N SER A 941 -43.02 -16.41 -13.29
CA SER A 941 -42.38 -16.58 -11.99
C SER A 941 -41.02 -15.89 -11.86
N CYS A 942 -40.48 -15.30 -12.94
CA CYS A 942 -39.21 -14.56 -12.84
C CYS A 942 -39.43 -13.23 -12.11
N LEU A 943 -38.67 -13.01 -11.04
CA LEU A 943 -38.77 -11.87 -10.12
C LEU A 943 -37.71 -10.79 -10.40
N ALA A 944 -36.53 -11.19 -10.87
CA ALA A 944 -35.46 -10.27 -11.26
C ALA A 944 -34.52 -10.93 -12.28
N TYR A 945 -33.76 -10.09 -12.99
CA TYR A 945 -32.62 -10.52 -13.80
C TYR A 945 -31.42 -9.56 -13.65
N THR A 946 -30.25 -10.03 -14.07
CA THR A 946 -29.08 -9.20 -14.38
C THR A 946 -28.39 -9.74 -15.63
N SER A 947 -27.62 -8.90 -16.30
CA SER A 947 -26.85 -9.26 -17.48
C SER A 947 -25.56 -8.45 -17.52
N THR A 948 -24.46 -9.07 -17.92
CA THR A 948 -23.29 -8.31 -18.41
C THR A 948 -23.68 -7.51 -19.65
N ALA A 949 -23.10 -6.32 -19.83
CA ALA A 949 -23.53 -5.37 -20.88
C ALA A 949 -22.98 -5.68 -22.29
N GLU A 950 -21.93 -6.49 -22.41
CA GLU A 950 -21.39 -6.93 -23.71
C GLU A 950 -22.24 -8.06 -24.30
N GLY A 951 -22.70 -7.90 -25.54
CA GLY A 951 -23.51 -8.90 -26.26
C GLY A 951 -22.71 -10.02 -26.93
N GLY A 952 -23.40 -11.09 -27.31
CA GLY A 952 -22.82 -12.26 -27.99
C GLY A 952 -22.29 -13.32 -27.00
N ALA A 953 -21.46 -14.26 -27.49
CA ALA A 953 -20.98 -15.45 -26.77
C ALA A 953 -20.01 -15.19 -25.57
N ARG A 954 -20.09 -14.00 -24.97
CA ARG A 954 -19.46 -13.59 -23.72
C ARG A 954 -20.46 -13.06 -22.68
N ALA A 955 -21.69 -12.79 -23.09
CA ALA A 955 -22.75 -12.35 -22.20
C ALA A 955 -23.07 -13.44 -21.17
N ILE A 956 -23.30 -13.04 -19.91
CA ILE A 956 -23.87 -13.90 -18.87
C ILE A 956 -25.14 -13.23 -18.37
N CYS A 957 -26.27 -13.92 -18.55
CA CYS A 957 -27.57 -13.57 -18.02
C CYS A 957 -27.85 -14.42 -16.77
N VAL A 958 -28.40 -13.81 -15.71
CA VAL A 958 -28.83 -14.53 -14.51
C VAL A 958 -30.26 -14.12 -14.17
N THR A 959 -31.10 -15.09 -13.83
CA THR A 959 -32.55 -14.95 -13.62
C THR A 959 -32.99 -15.60 -12.32
N TRP A 960 -33.84 -14.92 -11.55
CA TRP A 960 -34.29 -15.37 -10.22
C TRP A 960 -35.79 -15.65 -10.20
N TYR A 961 -36.16 -16.77 -9.56
CA TYR A 961 -37.55 -17.27 -9.48
C TYR A 961 -38.04 -17.49 -8.04
N GLU A 962 -37.15 -17.39 -7.06
CA GLU A 962 -37.43 -17.47 -5.62
C GLU A 962 -37.05 -16.14 -4.92
N ASN A 963 -37.28 -16.06 -3.60
CA ASN A 963 -37.08 -14.86 -2.79
C ASN A 963 -35.70 -14.20 -3.02
N LEU A 964 -35.71 -12.88 -3.27
CA LEU A 964 -34.49 -12.11 -3.51
C LEU A 964 -33.79 -11.81 -2.17
N MET A 965 -32.83 -12.67 -1.81
CA MET A 965 -32.07 -12.60 -0.56
C MET A 965 -30.69 -11.95 -0.73
N ASP A 966 -30.17 -11.37 0.36
CA ASP A 966 -28.77 -10.92 0.50
C ASP A 966 -28.32 -9.87 -0.54
N VAL A 967 -29.19 -8.89 -0.82
CA VAL A 967 -28.92 -7.76 -1.73
C VAL A 967 -28.30 -6.58 -0.97
N ARG A 968 -27.25 -5.97 -1.53
CA ARG A 968 -26.56 -4.78 -0.99
C ARG A 968 -26.29 -3.77 -2.10
N ARG A 969 -26.38 -2.48 -1.81
CA ARG A 969 -25.93 -1.40 -2.71
C ARG A 969 -24.48 -1.02 -2.40
N TYR A 970 -23.62 -0.94 -3.41
CA TYR A 970 -22.25 -0.49 -3.28
C TYR A 970 -22.13 1.03 -3.45
N VAL A 971 -21.17 1.61 -2.72
CA VAL A 971 -20.80 3.03 -2.82
C VAL A 971 -20.05 3.27 -4.13
N ARG A 972 -20.30 4.40 -4.81
CA ARG A 972 -19.67 4.77 -6.10
C ARG A 972 -18.12 4.90 -6.09
N ARG A 973 -17.47 4.68 -4.93
CA ARG A 973 -16.01 4.73 -4.76
C ARG A 973 -15.31 3.52 -5.42
N PHE A 974 -16.03 2.42 -5.65
CA PHE A 974 -15.57 1.24 -6.37
C PHE A 974 -16.60 0.85 -7.46
N PRO A 975 -16.35 1.19 -8.74
CA PRO A 975 -17.30 0.92 -9.83
C PRO A 975 -17.22 -0.49 -10.45
N GLU A 976 -16.25 -1.31 -10.06
CA GLU A 976 -15.89 -2.58 -10.73
C GLU A 976 -16.65 -3.82 -10.20
N ASP A 977 -17.34 -3.68 -9.06
CA ASP A 977 -17.75 -4.82 -8.22
C ASP A 977 -19.28 -5.00 -8.14
N GLY A 978 -20.05 -3.92 -8.30
CA GLY A 978 -21.50 -3.93 -8.26
C GLY A 978 -22.14 -4.06 -9.65
N LEU A 979 -23.08 -4.99 -9.79
CA LEU A 979 -23.82 -5.23 -11.03
C LEU A 979 -25.17 -4.51 -11.03
N ASP A 980 -25.72 -4.29 -12.21
CA ASP A 980 -27.05 -3.71 -12.37
C ASP A 980 -28.13 -4.80 -12.22
N LEU A 981 -28.91 -4.74 -11.15
CA LEU A 981 -30.02 -5.66 -10.88
C LEU A 981 -31.34 -5.06 -11.41
N PHE A 982 -32.12 -5.84 -12.16
CA PHE A 982 -33.39 -5.43 -12.74
C PHE A 982 -34.54 -6.20 -12.08
N VAL A 983 -35.27 -5.54 -11.17
CA VAL A 983 -36.36 -6.14 -10.37
C VAL A 983 -37.70 -5.92 -11.08
N ARG A 984 -38.52 -6.97 -11.21
CA ARG A 984 -39.85 -6.93 -11.85
C ARG A 984 -40.85 -6.18 -10.97
N VAL A 985 -41.65 -5.31 -11.58
CA VAL A 985 -42.68 -4.50 -10.91
C VAL A 985 -43.97 -4.45 -11.71
N ASP A 986 -45.08 -4.16 -11.03
CA ASP A 986 -46.39 -3.97 -11.64
C ASP A 986 -46.48 -2.72 -12.54
N ALA A 987 -47.48 -2.71 -13.43
CA ALA A 987 -47.69 -1.64 -14.39
C ALA A 987 -48.00 -0.27 -13.75
N VAL A 988 -48.59 -0.23 -12.55
CA VAL A 988 -48.96 0.99 -11.82
C VAL A 988 -47.74 1.62 -11.16
N GLU A 989 -46.87 0.84 -10.53
CA GLU A 989 -45.55 1.29 -10.03
C GLU A 989 -44.69 1.85 -11.19
N LEU A 990 -44.66 1.13 -12.31
CA LEU A 990 -43.97 1.56 -13.54
C LEU A 990 -44.58 2.88 -14.08
N ALA A 991 -45.91 3.01 -14.07
CA ALA A 991 -46.62 4.22 -14.50
C ALA A 991 -46.44 5.40 -13.53
N GLN A 992 -46.38 5.17 -12.22
CA GLN A 992 -46.12 6.20 -11.19
C GLN A 992 -44.71 6.77 -11.35
N ARG A 993 -43.69 5.92 -11.53
CA ARG A 993 -42.31 6.37 -11.84
C ARG A 993 -42.25 7.13 -13.18
N ARG A 994 -43.00 6.70 -14.21
CA ARG A 994 -43.15 7.44 -15.48
C ARG A 994 -43.85 8.81 -15.30
N LYS A 995 -44.92 8.91 -14.49
CA LYS A 995 -45.61 10.17 -14.17
C LYS A 995 -44.69 11.16 -13.46
N SER A 996 -43.94 10.72 -12.44
CA SER A 996 -42.96 11.56 -11.72
C SER A 996 -41.89 12.14 -12.66
N ARG A 997 -41.33 11.30 -13.54
CA ARG A 997 -40.37 11.73 -14.58
C ARG A 997 -40.97 12.75 -15.56
N ARG A 998 -42.21 12.53 -16.02
CA ARG A 998 -42.96 13.49 -16.88
C ARG A 998 -43.26 14.81 -16.15
N LEU A 999 -43.52 14.80 -14.84
CA LEU A 999 -43.77 16.02 -14.07
C LEU A 999 -42.51 16.90 -13.96
N LYS A 1000 -41.34 16.29 -13.69
CA LYS A 1000 -40.04 16.98 -13.76
C LYS A 1000 -39.77 17.54 -15.16
N GLN A 1001 -40.11 16.82 -16.23
CA GLN A 1001 -39.97 17.30 -17.61
C GLN A 1001 -40.94 18.46 -17.95
N ARG A 1002 -42.22 18.41 -17.53
CA ARG A 1002 -43.17 19.53 -17.73
C ARG A 1002 -42.72 20.81 -17.04
N LYS A 1003 -42.23 20.74 -15.79
CA LYS A 1003 -41.67 21.92 -15.09
C LYS A 1003 -40.46 22.52 -15.82
N VAL A 1004 -39.63 21.70 -16.48
CA VAL A 1004 -38.53 22.20 -17.34
C VAL A 1004 -39.07 22.85 -18.62
N ALA A 1005 -40.08 22.26 -19.27
CA ALA A 1005 -40.62 22.76 -20.54
C ALA A 1005 -41.25 24.17 -20.42
N VAL A 1006 -42.06 24.41 -19.39
CA VAL A 1006 -42.70 25.73 -19.14
C VAL A 1006 -41.65 26.83 -18.90
N VAL A 1007 -40.54 26.49 -18.25
CA VAL A 1007 -39.41 27.40 -18.01
C VAL A 1007 -38.51 27.56 -19.25
N VAL A 1008 -38.67 26.72 -20.28
CA VAL A 1008 -38.04 26.92 -21.60
C VAL A 1008 -38.85 27.88 -22.45
N THR A 1009 -40.17 27.70 -22.56
CA THR A 1009 -41.04 28.54 -23.42
C THR A 1009 -41.09 30.00 -22.99
N SER A 1010 -41.24 30.29 -21.69
CA SER A 1010 -41.23 31.67 -21.18
C SER A 1010 -39.92 32.41 -21.46
N VAL A 1011 -38.79 31.72 -21.35
CA VAL A 1011 -37.46 32.28 -21.63
C VAL A 1011 -37.25 32.52 -23.13
N VAL A 1012 -37.84 31.71 -24.01
CA VAL A 1012 -37.81 31.96 -25.46
C VAL A 1012 -38.57 33.24 -25.81
N LEU A 1013 -39.81 33.40 -25.31
CA LEU A 1013 -40.63 34.60 -25.55
C LEU A 1013 -39.91 35.89 -25.11
N ALA A 1014 -39.36 35.89 -23.89
CA ALA A 1014 -38.60 37.02 -23.35
C ALA A 1014 -37.35 37.34 -24.18
N SER A 1015 -36.67 36.33 -24.73
CA SER A 1015 -35.48 36.55 -25.56
C SER A 1015 -35.78 37.18 -26.94
N VAL A 1016 -36.95 36.92 -27.52
CA VAL A 1016 -37.36 37.54 -28.80
C VAL A 1016 -37.67 39.02 -28.60
N LEU A 1017 -38.45 39.38 -27.56
CA LEU A 1017 -38.75 40.78 -27.23
C LEU A 1017 -37.49 41.60 -26.96
N PHE A 1018 -36.49 41.01 -26.29
CA PHE A 1018 -35.22 41.67 -26.02
C PHE A 1018 -34.37 41.92 -27.28
N ILE A 1019 -34.38 40.98 -28.25
CA ILE A 1019 -33.65 41.16 -29.53
C ILE A 1019 -34.24 42.32 -30.34
N ILE A 1020 -35.56 42.47 -30.35
CA ILE A 1020 -36.24 43.59 -31.02
C ILE A 1020 -35.82 44.94 -30.39
N LEU A 1021 -35.81 45.02 -29.06
CA LEU A 1021 -35.39 46.22 -28.33
C LEU A 1021 -33.91 46.58 -28.59
N VAL A 1022 -33.02 45.59 -28.63
CA VAL A 1022 -31.59 45.81 -28.91
C VAL A 1022 -31.35 46.18 -30.37
N GLY A 1023 -32.07 45.60 -31.34
CA GLY A 1023 -31.98 45.97 -32.75
C GLY A 1023 -32.28 47.46 -32.99
N TRP A 1024 -33.31 47.98 -32.33
CA TRP A 1024 -33.67 49.41 -32.35
C TRP A 1024 -32.54 50.31 -31.80
N LEU A 1025 -31.84 49.86 -30.76
CA LEU A 1025 -30.72 50.60 -30.16
C LEU A 1025 -29.41 50.50 -30.96
N VAL A 1026 -29.13 49.38 -31.62
CA VAL A 1026 -27.91 49.19 -32.42
C VAL A 1026 -27.94 50.04 -33.70
N MET A 1027 -29.10 50.17 -34.36
CA MET A 1027 -29.25 51.09 -35.50
C MET A 1027 -28.93 52.55 -35.12
N LYS A 1028 -29.19 52.95 -33.87
CA LYS A 1028 -28.90 54.30 -33.35
C LYS A 1028 -27.39 54.60 -33.22
N LYS A 1029 -26.50 53.60 -33.22
CA LYS A 1029 -25.05 53.77 -33.00
C LYS A 1029 -24.16 53.48 -34.23
N ARG A 1030 -24.73 53.04 -35.36
CA ARG A 1030 -23.97 52.60 -36.55
C ARG A 1030 -23.54 53.76 -37.49
N ARG A 1031 -22.83 54.75 -36.97
CA ARG A 1031 -22.15 55.82 -37.74
C ARG A 1031 -20.69 55.92 -37.27
N ARG A 1032 -19.73 55.93 -38.23
CA ARG A 1032 -18.30 55.56 -38.08
C ARG A 1032 -18.18 54.03 -37.83
N GLY A 1033 -17.67 53.17 -38.73
CA GLY A 1033 -16.86 53.36 -39.95
C GLY A 1033 -15.36 53.37 -39.62
N ILE A 1034 -14.43 52.74 -40.34
CA ILE A 1034 -14.37 52.05 -41.67
C ILE A 1034 -13.24 50.97 -41.55
N ASP A 1035 -13.44 49.69 -41.92
CA ASP A 1035 -13.16 49.02 -43.23
C ASP A 1035 -11.66 49.00 -43.65
N ILE A 1036 -11.02 47.82 -43.84
CA ILE A 1036 -10.60 47.14 -45.12
C ILE A 1036 -9.03 47.10 -45.25
N GLN A 1037 -8.29 46.08 -45.76
CA GLN A 1037 -8.60 44.78 -46.41
C GLN A 1037 -7.58 43.61 -46.09
N ASP A 1038 -7.13 42.80 -47.07
CA ASP A 1038 -6.37 41.52 -47.05
C ASP A 1038 -4.81 41.68 -47.11
N SER A 1039 -3.89 40.68 -47.19
CA SER A 1039 -3.88 39.37 -47.90
C SER A 1039 -2.78 38.36 -47.45
N ASP A 1040 -3.03 37.06 -47.72
CA ASP A 1040 -2.22 35.89 -48.21
C ASP A 1040 -0.66 35.96 -48.24
N GLU A 1041 0.16 34.89 -48.11
CA GLU A 1041 -0.05 33.43 -47.82
C GLU A 1041 1.26 32.78 -47.26
N GLU A 1042 1.20 31.49 -46.88
CA GLU A 1042 2.27 30.51 -46.52
C GLU A 1042 3.70 30.94 -46.08
N SER A 1043 4.12 30.49 -44.87
CA SER A 1043 5.26 29.55 -44.65
C SER A 1043 5.61 29.40 -43.14
N VAL A 1044 6.41 28.40 -42.78
CA VAL A 1044 6.82 28.11 -41.38
C VAL A 1044 8.33 28.23 -41.24
N GLU A 1045 8.82 29.06 -40.32
CA GLU A 1045 10.21 28.96 -39.84
C GLU A 1045 10.37 29.33 -38.35
N LEU A 1046 11.56 29.07 -37.80
CA LEU A 1046 11.82 28.87 -36.37
C LEU A 1046 12.47 30.10 -35.70
N PRO A 1047 12.26 30.32 -34.38
CA PRO A 1047 12.95 31.39 -33.65
C PRO A 1047 14.47 31.23 -33.59
N ILE A 1048 15.17 32.37 -33.59
CA ILE A 1048 16.63 32.47 -33.45
C ILE A 1048 16.98 32.63 -31.96
N PHE A 1049 18.02 31.94 -31.49
CA PHE A 1049 18.52 32.03 -30.11
C PHE A 1049 19.70 32.99 -29.97
N ASP A 1050 19.84 33.62 -28.80
CA ASP A 1050 20.95 34.52 -28.51
C ASP A 1050 22.21 33.81 -27.96
N MET A 1051 23.30 34.57 -27.85
CA MET A 1051 24.60 34.04 -27.38
C MET A 1051 24.55 33.60 -25.91
N VAL A 1052 23.66 34.16 -25.09
CA VAL A 1052 23.51 33.79 -23.67
C VAL A 1052 22.86 32.42 -23.56
N THR A 1053 21.78 32.21 -24.31
CA THR A 1053 21.07 30.92 -24.43
C THR A 1053 22.02 29.80 -24.90
N LEU A 1054 22.88 30.09 -25.88
CA LEU A 1054 23.88 29.14 -26.39
C LEU A 1054 25.02 28.86 -25.38
N ALA A 1055 25.40 29.85 -24.57
CA ALA A 1055 26.42 29.67 -23.53
C ALA A 1055 25.90 28.81 -22.37
N GLU A 1056 24.66 29.02 -21.90
CA GLU A 1056 24.05 28.14 -20.89
C GLU A 1056 23.85 26.72 -21.44
N ALA A 1057 23.26 26.59 -22.63
CA ALA A 1057 22.93 25.29 -23.21
C ALA A 1057 24.18 24.44 -23.57
N THR A 1058 25.37 25.02 -23.68
CA THR A 1058 26.62 24.26 -23.85
C THR A 1058 27.37 23.98 -22.55
N ASN A 1059 26.85 24.43 -21.40
CA ASN A 1059 27.57 24.52 -20.12
C ASN A 1059 28.89 25.30 -20.28
N ASN A 1060 28.78 26.54 -20.76
CA ASN A 1060 29.86 27.46 -21.09
C ASN A 1060 30.97 26.80 -21.95
N PHE A 1061 30.55 26.09 -23.01
CA PHE A 1061 31.41 25.38 -23.96
C PHE A 1061 32.38 24.35 -23.33
N SER A 1062 31.94 23.64 -22.28
CA SER A 1062 32.75 22.62 -21.60
C SER A 1062 33.17 21.46 -22.52
N ASP A 1063 34.44 21.01 -22.41
CA ASP A 1063 34.94 19.80 -23.06
C ASP A 1063 34.13 18.53 -22.70
N THR A 1064 33.42 18.51 -21.57
CA THR A 1064 32.54 17.38 -21.20
C THR A 1064 31.31 17.23 -22.10
N ASN A 1065 30.88 18.30 -22.77
CA ASN A 1065 29.82 18.28 -23.79
C ASN A 1065 30.37 18.12 -25.21
N LYS A 1066 31.68 18.00 -25.41
CA LYS A 1066 32.30 18.03 -26.75
C LYS A 1066 32.19 16.67 -27.45
N ILE A 1067 31.53 16.67 -28.60
CA ILE A 1067 31.31 15.49 -29.43
C ILE A 1067 32.53 15.21 -30.33
N GLY A 1068 33.28 16.26 -30.69
CA GLY A 1068 34.51 16.15 -31.46
C GLY A 1068 35.13 17.50 -31.81
N LYS A 1069 36.24 17.48 -32.55
CA LYS A 1069 36.88 18.68 -33.12
C LYS A 1069 37.43 18.36 -34.51
N GLY A 1070 37.20 19.26 -35.46
CA GLY A 1070 37.70 19.19 -36.84
C GLY A 1070 38.29 20.52 -37.31
N GLY A 1071 38.64 20.61 -38.59
CA GLY A 1071 39.34 21.79 -39.17
C GLY A 1071 38.57 23.12 -39.09
N PHE A 1072 37.26 23.08 -38.87
CA PHE A 1072 36.40 24.27 -38.78
C PHE A 1072 35.86 24.57 -37.37
N GLY A 1073 36.21 23.77 -36.34
CA GLY A 1073 35.80 24.04 -34.96
C GLY A 1073 35.64 22.82 -34.05
N SER A 1074 35.25 23.07 -32.80
CA SER A 1074 34.79 22.07 -31.84
C SER A 1074 33.26 21.93 -31.95
N VAL A 1075 32.74 20.70 -31.95
CA VAL A 1075 31.29 20.44 -31.92
C VAL A 1075 30.88 20.12 -30.48
N TYR A 1076 29.94 20.89 -29.93
CA TYR A 1076 29.40 20.69 -28.59
C TYR A 1076 27.96 20.16 -28.64
N LYS A 1077 27.65 19.25 -27.73
CA LYS A 1077 26.30 18.81 -27.38
C LYS A 1077 25.60 19.98 -26.71
N VAL A 1078 24.74 20.65 -27.46
CA VAL A 1078 23.85 21.69 -26.92
C VAL A 1078 22.73 21.00 -26.16
N ILE A 1079 22.77 21.10 -24.83
CA ILE A 1079 21.68 20.74 -23.92
C ILE A 1079 20.80 21.99 -23.79
N PHE A 1080 19.96 22.25 -24.80
CA PHE A 1080 18.83 23.15 -24.59
C PHE A 1080 17.98 22.60 -23.46
N ILE A 1081 17.78 23.39 -22.40
CA ILE A 1081 16.83 23.06 -21.34
C ILE A 1081 15.44 23.51 -21.84
N LEU A 1082 14.81 22.60 -22.59
CA LEU A 1082 13.38 22.57 -22.92
C LEU A 1082 12.73 21.44 -22.09
#